data_AF-A0A381WW83-F1
#
_entry.id   AF-A0A381WW83-F1
#
_cell.length_a   1.000
_cell.length_b   1.000
_cell.length_c   1.000
_cell.angle_alpha   90.00
_cell.angle_beta   90.00
_cell.angle_gamma   90.00
#
_symmetry.space_group_name_H-M   'P 1'
#
loop_
_entity.id
_entity.type
_entity.pdbx_description
1 polymer ?
#
loop_
_entity_poly.entity_id
_entity_poly.type
_entity_poly.pdbx_seq_one_letter_code
_entity_poly.pdbx_strand_id
1 'polypeptide(L)'
;MRIRLTITLLTAIVALGPVFNGSGSEAFISEIVAANNKTLKDEFGETPDWVELHNPGNTPTNLLGWGLSDELETPLKWTFPDVSIPPGKFLIVHASGNNIAEPGKPLHTSFRLARAGEFLGLSKPDGIFTDKYEPGFPALADNQSYGVPMMGKVEQIIPVHSMFRYLTPSSTHSKENWTNPTFKETSSWKSGRSGFGFQRTGTTLQDLIKTRVSTSKRVIWTRKKFSVKNQDSLAYLILRIKFDDGFIAYLNGEKIASVNAVDKPKYNSYATSNNNDGSFLDFDLTDHIPLLKNGGDNVLAVQAFDYRSDRNEFFLMPTLIGGRSAAVDPSSREFLTFPTPGRLNAGQSQPLPGNPIFSRETSSFTTSLSITLKPSIEGETVRYTTNGKLPNSTSKAYTSAIRVNKSTLISARCFSKDGQGGPPISHEYLQVAANARKFTSNLPVIVIENFKGGGIPSDPYKNAYMSIYEPGGGERTSLMNSPTLGTRVGIKIRGSSTQNRAKKAFTVEARDDFGEDKDISPLGLAEESDWILYAAYNFDRALIRNALIYELSNQIGRYAVRTRFCEVFVNTNGGALSYNDYVGVYSFMEKIKRDKNRVNITRISPEDTAEPELTGGYIFKIDRADPGDSGFSAGSQSVKWLEPKEDEITSKQSGYVRGYFNKMYSNLNHPTKYADYIDPLSWVDHHMLNEFTKNPDGLRLSTYFFKDRNKRVEYGPVWDFDRTMGCDDDGRAANPVGWSGSYRFGWWSRVMGNKAFKELYAQRWGEVRG
;
A
#
# COMPACT_ATOMS: atom_id res chain seq x y z
N MET A 1 46.74 33.71 16.77
CA MET A 1 45.49 34.49 16.81
C MET A 1 44.49 33.71 17.65
N ARG A 2 44.27 34.12 18.91
CA ARG A 2 43.35 33.43 19.84
C ARG A 2 41.94 33.98 19.64
N ILE A 3 41.00 33.14 19.21
CA ILE A 3 39.56 33.48 19.20
C ILE A 3 38.93 32.80 20.43
N ARG A 4 38.38 33.63 21.33
CA ARG A 4 37.59 33.20 22.48
C ARG A 4 36.21 32.76 21.99
N LEU A 5 35.82 31.52 22.30
CA LEU A 5 34.43 31.07 22.21
C LEU A 5 33.71 31.45 23.51
N THR A 6 32.70 32.31 23.42
CA THR A 6 31.79 32.61 24.54
C THR A 6 30.59 31.67 24.41
N ILE A 7 30.47 30.69 25.31
CA ILE A 7 29.28 29.84 25.40
C ILE A 7 28.25 30.58 26.24
N THR A 8 27.16 31.03 25.61
CA THR A 8 25.99 31.54 26.32
C THR A 8 25.09 30.35 26.65
N LEU A 9 25.02 29.99 27.94
CA LEU A 9 24.10 28.98 28.46
C LEU A 9 22.65 29.48 28.25
N LEU A 10 21.90 28.83 27.35
CA LEU A 10 20.45 28.99 27.28
C LEU A 10 19.84 27.93 28.22
N THR A 11 19.35 28.36 29.38
CA THR A 11 18.52 27.53 30.26
C THR A 11 17.24 27.15 29.52
N ALA A 12 17.15 25.90 29.08
CA ALA A 12 15.93 25.30 28.59
C ALA A 12 14.97 25.11 29.78
N ILE A 13 13.88 25.88 29.80
CA ILE A 13 12.72 25.57 30.64
C ILE A 13 12.05 24.35 29.98
N VAL A 14 12.19 23.19 30.63
CA VAL A 14 11.42 21.99 30.28
C VAL A 14 9.96 22.29 30.65
N ALA A 15 9.12 22.50 29.64
CA ALA A 15 7.67 22.47 29.83
C ALA A 15 7.29 21.02 30.14
N LEU A 16 6.97 20.74 31.41
CA LEU A 16 6.35 19.50 31.83
C LEU A 16 4.96 19.43 31.18
N GLY A 17 4.78 18.51 30.24
CA GLY A 17 3.45 18.12 29.77
C GLY A 17 2.61 17.55 30.92
N PRO A 18 1.28 17.43 30.74
CA PRO A 18 0.41 16.88 31.78
C PRO A 18 0.88 15.49 32.20
N VAL A 19 1.15 15.34 33.51
CA VAL A 19 1.48 14.05 34.13
C VAL A 19 0.18 13.26 34.28
N PHE A 20 0.05 12.18 33.51
CA PHE A 20 -1.05 11.24 33.66
C PHE A 20 -0.80 10.35 34.88
N ASN A 21 -1.69 10.40 35.87
CA ASN A 21 -1.71 9.43 36.97
C ASN A 21 -2.50 8.19 36.50
N GLY A 22 -1.83 7.31 35.77
CA GLY A 22 -2.30 5.95 35.48
C GLY A 22 -1.33 4.94 36.10
N SER A 23 -1.84 4.02 36.91
CA SER A 23 -1.09 2.85 37.37
C SER A 23 -0.71 1.98 36.16
N GLY A 24 0.60 1.71 35.99
CA GLY A 24 1.22 0.79 35.03
C GLY A 24 0.31 0.14 33.98
N SER A 25 0.07 0.83 32.86
CA SER A 25 -0.54 0.24 31.67
C SER A 25 0.53 -0.07 30.63
N GLU A 26 0.43 -1.24 30.03
CA GLU A 26 1.33 -1.71 28.97
C GLU A 26 1.13 -0.91 27.69
N ALA A 27 2.08 -0.98 26.76
CA ALA A 27 1.90 -0.35 25.46
C ALA A 27 0.72 -1.01 24.71
N PHE A 28 -0.09 -0.19 24.04
CA PHE A 28 -1.28 -0.65 23.33
C PHE A 28 -1.40 0.02 21.96
N ILE A 29 -2.26 -0.51 21.09
CA ILE A 29 -2.54 0.04 19.77
C ILE A 29 -3.45 1.26 19.94
N SER A 30 -2.90 2.46 19.72
CA SER A 30 -3.63 3.71 19.89
C SER A 30 -4.50 4.05 18.71
N GLU A 31 -4.00 3.89 17.49
CA GLU A 31 -4.64 4.35 16.26
C GLU A 31 -4.26 3.47 15.08
N ILE A 32 -5.17 3.31 14.13
CA ILE A 32 -4.90 2.69 12.83
C ILE A 32 -5.53 3.49 11.69
N VAL A 33 -4.93 3.37 10.51
CA VAL A 33 -5.51 3.75 9.21
C VAL A 33 -5.24 2.62 8.22
N ALA A 34 -6.29 2.00 7.70
CA ALA A 34 -6.24 0.86 6.75
C ALA A 34 -6.65 1.23 5.31
N ALA A 35 -6.71 2.53 5.03
CA ALA A 35 -6.96 3.07 3.69
C ALA A 35 -6.28 4.43 3.57
N ASN A 36 -4.96 4.44 3.72
CA ASN A 36 -4.21 5.68 3.69
C ASN A 36 -3.97 6.12 2.24
N ASN A 37 -4.49 7.28 1.86
CA ASN A 37 -4.16 7.85 0.55
C ASN A 37 -3.36 9.15 0.66
N LYS A 38 -3.32 9.79 1.85
CA LYS A 38 -2.73 11.12 2.05
C LYS A 38 -2.22 11.42 3.46
N THR A 39 -2.65 10.69 4.49
CA THR A 39 -2.43 11.10 5.90
C THR A 39 -0.97 11.02 6.33
N LEU A 40 -0.29 9.96 5.93
CA LEU A 40 1.10 9.70 6.24
C LEU A 40 1.80 9.19 4.98
N LYS A 41 2.94 9.77 4.63
CA LYS A 41 3.82 9.19 3.61
C LYS A 41 4.95 8.46 4.30
N ASP A 42 5.36 7.32 3.76
CA ASP A 42 6.58 6.66 4.19
C ASP A 42 7.81 7.27 3.50
N GLU A 43 8.98 6.74 3.81
CA GLU A 43 10.25 7.13 3.22
C GLU A 43 10.33 6.84 1.72
N PHE A 44 9.53 5.92 1.19
CA PHE A 44 9.46 5.60 -0.23
C PHE A 44 8.55 6.56 -1.01
N GLY A 45 7.91 7.52 -0.32
CA GLY A 45 6.94 8.44 -0.89
C GLY A 45 5.56 7.81 -1.13
N GLU A 46 5.36 6.57 -0.68
CA GLU A 46 4.10 5.84 -0.73
C GLU A 46 3.22 6.26 0.46
N THR A 47 1.93 5.94 0.40
CA THR A 47 0.99 6.17 1.50
C THR A 47 0.49 4.83 2.04
N PRO A 48 1.36 4.02 2.67
CA PRO A 48 0.94 2.74 3.20
C PRO A 48 -0.03 2.94 4.35
N ASP A 49 -0.82 1.91 4.65
CA ASP A 49 -1.55 1.82 5.91
C ASP A 49 -0.60 1.93 7.10
N TRP A 50 -1.12 2.25 8.27
CA TRP A 50 -0.27 2.39 9.44
C TRP A 50 -1.01 2.07 10.74
N VAL A 51 -0.19 1.63 11.71
CA VAL A 51 -0.57 1.30 13.08
C VAL A 51 0.26 2.19 13.99
N GLU A 52 -0.37 2.75 15.01
CA GLU A 52 0.31 3.50 16.05
C GLU A 52 0.19 2.79 17.40
N LEU A 53 1.29 2.76 18.13
CA LEU A 53 1.37 2.28 19.50
C LEU A 53 1.57 3.44 20.46
N HIS A 54 0.94 3.40 21.63
CA HIS A 54 1.14 4.36 22.69
C HIS A 54 1.72 3.70 23.94
N ASN A 55 2.71 4.35 24.56
CA ASN A 55 3.19 4.01 25.90
C ASN A 55 2.59 4.97 26.93
N PRO A 56 1.54 4.56 27.67
CA PRO A 56 0.93 5.38 28.72
C PRO A 56 1.73 5.41 30.04
N GLY A 57 2.77 4.60 30.17
CA GLY A 57 3.57 4.49 31.40
C GLY A 57 4.55 5.64 31.60
N ASN A 58 5.15 5.66 32.80
CA ASN A 58 6.16 6.65 33.21
C ASN A 58 7.60 6.22 32.92
N THR A 59 7.80 5.02 32.36
CA THR A 59 9.11 4.48 31.97
C THR A 59 9.08 4.08 30.48
N PRO A 60 10.23 4.10 29.76
CA PRO A 60 10.27 3.60 28.39
C PRO A 60 9.82 2.14 28.32
N THR A 61 9.03 1.79 27.29
CA THR A 61 8.63 0.42 26.99
C THR A 61 9.49 -0.08 25.82
N ASN A 62 10.38 -1.04 26.08
CA ASN A 62 11.15 -1.70 25.03
C ASN A 62 10.30 -2.81 24.40
N LEU A 63 10.19 -2.78 23.07
CA LEU A 63 9.40 -3.71 22.28
C LEU A 63 10.23 -4.86 21.69
N LEU A 64 11.52 -5.00 22.02
CA LEU A 64 12.37 -6.06 21.48
C LEU A 64 11.69 -7.44 21.60
N GLY A 65 11.43 -8.07 20.45
CA GLY A 65 10.80 -9.39 20.36
C GLY A 65 9.27 -9.41 20.54
N TRP A 66 8.63 -8.26 20.75
CA TRP A 66 7.16 -8.16 20.69
C TRP A 66 6.67 -8.42 19.28
N GLY A 67 5.43 -8.89 19.15
CA GLY A 67 4.78 -9.18 17.86
C GLY A 67 3.69 -8.17 17.50
N LEU A 68 3.56 -7.86 16.22
CA LEU A 68 2.37 -7.26 15.63
C LEU A 68 1.82 -8.23 14.57
N SER A 69 0.51 -8.49 14.59
CA SER A 69 -0.10 -9.49 13.70
C SER A 69 -1.53 -9.15 13.34
N ASP A 70 -1.86 -9.33 12.07
CA ASP A 70 -3.21 -9.37 11.49
C ASP A 70 -3.86 -10.78 11.56
N GLU A 71 -3.17 -11.75 12.19
CA GLU A 71 -3.64 -13.13 12.36
C GLU A 71 -3.64 -13.57 13.83
N LEU A 72 -4.80 -14.02 14.31
CA LEU A 72 -4.97 -14.50 15.69
C LEU A 72 -4.04 -15.68 16.05
N GLU A 73 -3.87 -16.61 15.11
CA GLU A 73 -3.10 -17.85 15.31
C GLU A 73 -1.58 -17.64 15.15
N THR A 74 -1.16 -16.48 14.66
CA THR A 74 0.25 -16.14 14.40
C THR A 74 0.64 -14.86 15.14
N PRO A 75 0.67 -14.83 16.50
CA PRO A 75 0.84 -13.60 17.27
C PRO A 75 2.16 -12.86 16.99
N LEU A 76 3.21 -13.58 16.59
CA LEU A 76 4.53 -13.04 16.25
C LEU A 76 4.76 -12.94 14.73
N LYS A 77 3.71 -12.70 13.92
CA LYS A 77 3.81 -12.63 12.44
C LYS A 77 4.88 -11.62 11.99
N TRP A 78 4.94 -10.46 12.63
CA TRP A 78 6.03 -9.50 12.48
C TRP A 78 6.56 -9.09 13.85
N THR A 79 7.88 -9.16 14.06
CA THR A 79 8.51 -8.90 15.35
C THR A 79 9.26 -7.57 15.37
N PHE A 80 9.06 -6.79 16.44
CA PHE A 80 9.75 -5.52 16.63
C PHE A 80 11.27 -5.71 16.87
N PRO A 81 12.11 -4.83 16.30
CA PRO A 81 13.53 -4.76 16.63
C PRO A 81 13.73 -4.13 18.02
N ASP A 82 14.99 -3.88 18.41
CA ASP A 82 15.30 -3.11 19.63
C ASP A 82 14.87 -1.65 19.45
N VAL A 83 13.62 -1.36 19.82
CA VAL A 83 12.98 -0.05 19.76
C VAL A 83 12.20 0.18 21.05
N SER A 84 12.31 1.39 21.59
CA SER A 84 11.60 1.77 22.82
C SER A 84 10.66 2.93 22.57
N ILE A 85 9.45 2.85 23.12
CA ILE A 85 8.52 3.98 23.17
C ILE A 85 8.78 4.74 24.48
N PRO A 86 9.23 6.01 24.44
CA PRO A 86 9.40 6.80 25.67
C PRO A 86 8.08 7.02 26.43
N PRO A 87 8.12 7.40 27.71
CA PRO A 87 6.94 7.70 28.51
C PRO A 87 5.99 8.70 27.84
N GLY A 88 4.71 8.35 27.71
CA GLY A 88 3.67 9.20 27.11
C GLY A 88 3.84 9.46 25.62
N LYS A 89 4.69 8.69 24.92
CA LYS A 89 4.96 8.86 23.48
C LYS A 89 4.31 7.77 22.64
N PHE A 90 4.41 7.97 21.33
CA PHE A 90 3.83 7.12 20.31
C PHE A 90 4.92 6.54 19.41
N LEU A 91 4.64 5.40 18.81
CA LEU A 91 5.46 4.78 17.77
C LEU A 91 4.57 4.44 16.58
N ILE A 92 4.93 4.95 15.41
CA ILE A 92 4.25 4.65 14.16
C ILE A 92 4.94 3.45 13.50
N VAL A 93 4.13 2.52 13.00
CA VAL A 93 4.54 1.37 12.20
C VAL A 93 3.73 1.39 10.91
N HIS A 94 4.40 1.44 9.77
CA HIS A 94 3.76 1.34 8.46
C HIS A 94 3.33 -0.11 8.20
N ALA A 95 2.06 -0.34 7.93
CA ALA A 95 1.54 -1.62 7.49
C ALA A 95 1.61 -1.71 5.96
N SER A 96 2.83 -1.78 5.42
CA SER A 96 3.06 -1.70 3.97
C SER A 96 3.38 -3.03 3.29
N GLY A 97 3.68 -4.07 4.05
CA GLY A 97 4.26 -5.32 3.56
C GLY A 97 5.76 -5.26 3.26
N ASN A 98 6.44 -4.12 3.46
CA ASN A 98 7.87 -3.99 3.15
C ASN A 98 8.79 -4.75 4.11
N ASN A 99 8.28 -5.18 5.26
CA ASN A 99 8.99 -6.01 6.24
C ASN A 99 10.33 -5.42 6.71
N ILE A 100 10.32 -4.16 7.17
CA ILE A 100 11.49 -3.44 7.68
C ILE A 100 11.43 -3.40 9.19
N ALA A 101 12.29 -4.19 9.84
CA ALA A 101 12.42 -4.30 11.29
C ALA A 101 13.87 -4.03 11.72
N GLU A 102 14.38 -2.83 11.44
CA GLU A 102 15.76 -2.41 11.76
C GLU A 102 15.77 -1.26 12.78
N PRO A 103 16.59 -1.32 13.84
CA PRO A 103 16.70 -0.22 14.80
C PRO A 103 17.07 1.11 14.13
N GLY A 104 16.32 2.17 14.45
CA GLY A 104 16.57 3.53 13.95
C GLY A 104 16.09 3.80 12.52
N LYS A 105 15.43 2.85 11.86
CA LYS A 105 14.74 3.04 10.57
C LYS A 105 13.21 3.14 10.79
N PRO A 106 12.46 3.77 9.87
CA PRO A 106 11.00 3.64 9.84
C PRO A 106 10.61 2.15 9.82
N LEU A 107 9.61 1.79 10.61
CA LEU A 107 9.19 0.40 10.78
C LEU A 107 8.12 0.05 9.77
N HIS A 108 8.27 -1.08 9.08
CA HIS A 108 7.29 -1.62 8.16
C HIS A 108 6.95 -3.06 8.49
N THR A 109 5.67 -3.36 8.72
CA THR A 109 5.24 -4.74 8.94
C THR A 109 5.43 -5.59 7.68
N SER A 110 5.37 -6.91 7.85
CA SER A 110 5.37 -7.86 6.74
C SER A 110 4.00 -8.05 6.08
N PHE A 111 3.01 -7.24 6.44
CA PHE A 111 1.62 -7.34 5.97
C PHE A 111 1.04 -5.94 5.72
N ARG A 112 -0.15 -5.87 5.13
CA ARG A 112 -0.92 -4.64 4.95
C ARG A 112 -2.21 -4.71 5.74
N LEU A 113 -2.86 -3.57 5.98
CA LEU A 113 -4.16 -3.60 6.63
C LEU A 113 -5.28 -3.75 5.60
N ALA A 114 -6.25 -4.61 5.88
CA ALA A 114 -7.46 -4.72 5.07
C ALA A 114 -8.39 -3.54 5.35
N ARG A 115 -8.61 -2.69 4.34
CA ARG A 115 -9.61 -1.61 4.37
C ARG A 115 -10.99 -2.09 4.83
N ALA A 116 -11.36 -3.34 4.53
CA ALA A 116 -12.62 -3.97 4.91
C ALA A 116 -12.76 -4.28 6.42
N GLY A 117 -11.67 -4.16 7.19
CA GLY A 117 -11.58 -4.57 8.59
C GLY A 117 -11.07 -6.00 8.73
N GLU A 118 -10.25 -6.23 9.74
CA GLU A 118 -9.64 -7.54 10.07
C GLU A 118 -9.16 -7.58 11.52
N PHE A 119 -8.65 -8.72 11.96
CA PHE A 119 -7.96 -8.84 13.25
C PHE A 119 -6.68 -8.01 13.23
N LEU A 120 -6.32 -7.42 14.37
CA LEU A 120 -4.99 -6.85 14.58
C LEU A 120 -4.67 -6.91 16.07
N GLY A 121 -3.49 -7.45 16.41
CA GLY A 121 -3.05 -7.62 17.79
C GLY A 121 -1.56 -7.32 18.00
N LEU A 122 -1.26 -6.79 19.19
CA LEU A 122 0.08 -6.56 19.73
C LEU A 122 0.35 -7.61 20.81
N SER A 123 1.42 -8.39 20.67
CA SER A 123 1.79 -9.46 21.60
C SER A 123 3.15 -9.24 22.22
N LYS A 124 3.34 -9.81 23.41
CA LYS A 124 4.66 -9.96 24.04
C LYS A 124 5.47 -11.06 23.35
N PRO A 125 6.78 -11.20 23.67
CA PRO A 125 7.64 -12.24 23.10
C PRO A 125 7.20 -13.68 23.42
N ASP A 126 6.36 -13.88 24.43
CA ASP A 126 5.75 -15.18 24.75
C ASP A 126 4.52 -15.52 23.87
N GLY A 127 4.13 -14.62 22.96
CA GLY A 127 2.98 -14.78 22.08
C GLY A 127 1.64 -14.37 22.71
N ILE A 128 1.62 -13.88 23.95
CA ILE A 128 0.39 -13.42 24.60
C ILE A 128 0.07 -11.99 24.12
N PHE A 129 -1.13 -11.78 23.58
CA PHE A 129 -1.61 -10.46 23.19
C PHE A 129 -1.77 -9.55 24.42
N THR A 130 -1.06 -8.43 24.44
CA THR A 130 -1.28 -7.34 25.42
C THR A 130 -2.45 -6.45 25.00
N ASP A 131 -2.73 -6.37 23.70
CA ASP A 131 -3.76 -5.52 23.15
C ASP A 131 -4.20 -6.04 21.77
N LYS A 132 -5.49 -5.96 21.45
CA LYS A 132 -6.04 -6.47 20.19
C LYS A 132 -7.41 -5.89 19.88
N TYR A 133 -7.76 -5.85 18.59
CA TYR A 133 -9.13 -5.64 18.16
C TYR A 133 -9.91 -6.97 18.18
N GLU A 134 -11.06 -7.02 18.86
CA GLU A 134 -11.94 -8.19 18.89
C GLU A 134 -13.33 -7.87 18.31
N PRO A 135 -13.84 -8.67 17.34
CA PRO A 135 -13.13 -9.71 16.59
C PRO A 135 -12.10 -9.15 15.58
N GLY A 136 -12.09 -7.83 15.39
CA GLY A 136 -11.23 -7.08 14.47
C GLY A 136 -11.65 -5.62 14.43
N PHE A 137 -10.89 -4.77 13.74
CA PHE A 137 -11.28 -3.37 13.53
C PHE A 137 -12.33 -3.26 12.41
N PRO A 138 -13.20 -2.24 12.43
CA PRO A 138 -14.23 -2.07 11.40
C PRO A 138 -13.61 -1.55 10.09
N ALA A 139 -14.32 -1.69 8.96
CA ALA A 139 -13.80 -1.11 7.71
C ALA A 139 -13.64 0.40 7.81
N LEU A 140 -12.62 0.90 7.11
CA LEU A 140 -12.24 2.30 7.11
C LEU A 140 -12.46 2.90 5.72
N ALA A 141 -13.03 4.11 5.68
CA ALA A 141 -12.97 4.92 4.49
C ALA A 141 -11.56 5.51 4.31
N ASP A 142 -11.28 6.03 3.12
CA ASP A 142 -10.04 6.73 2.83
C ASP A 142 -9.69 7.79 3.90
N ASN A 143 -8.49 7.66 4.49
CA ASN A 143 -7.99 8.51 5.58
C ASN A 143 -8.87 8.56 6.83
N GLN A 144 -9.72 7.56 7.04
CA GLN A 144 -10.43 7.40 8.30
C GLN A 144 -9.54 6.61 9.25
N SER A 145 -9.45 7.07 10.49
CA SER A 145 -8.79 6.33 11.56
C SER A 145 -9.76 5.78 12.59
N TYR A 146 -9.32 4.72 13.24
CA TYR A 146 -10.03 4.04 14.31
C TYR A 146 -9.05 3.73 15.44
N GLY A 147 -9.48 3.84 16.68
CA GLY A 147 -8.56 3.68 17.80
C GLY A 147 -9.13 4.18 19.12
N VAL A 148 -8.24 4.34 20.09
CA VAL A 148 -8.56 4.75 21.46
C VAL A 148 -8.68 6.27 21.50
N PRO A 149 -9.84 6.85 21.87
CA PRO A 149 -9.97 8.29 22.07
C PRO A 149 -9.19 8.67 23.33
N MET A 150 -8.19 9.54 23.18
CA MET A 150 -7.35 10.01 24.29
C MET A 150 -7.68 11.44 24.70
N MET A 151 -8.57 12.05 23.91
CA MET A 151 -9.02 13.41 24.06
C MET A 151 -10.54 13.41 24.28
N GLY A 152 -11.01 14.29 25.14
CA GLY A 152 -12.43 14.54 25.31
C GLY A 152 -13.06 15.08 24.02
N LYS A 153 -14.37 15.24 24.03
CA LYS A 153 -15.12 15.73 22.87
C LYS A 153 -14.47 17.00 22.30
N VAL A 154 -14.11 16.91 21.03
CA VAL A 154 -13.50 17.99 20.27
C VAL A 154 -14.40 19.23 20.24
N GLU A 155 -13.84 20.38 20.62
CA GLU A 155 -14.46 21.70 20.50
C GLU A 155 -13.97 22.38 19.21
N GLN A 156 -14.88 22.62 18.26
CA GLN A 156 -14.58 23.46 17.10
C GLN A 156 -14.61 24.94 17.51
N ILE A 157 -13.48 25.44 18.01
CA ILE A 157 -13.31 26.85 18.42
C ILE A 157 -13.54 27.78 17.22
N ILE A 158 -13.01 27.40 16.04
CA ILE A 158 -13.33 28.04 14.77
C ILE A 158 -13.76 26.95 13.77
N PRO A 159 -15.08 26.76 13.56
CA PRO A 159 -15.61 25.81 12.58
C PRO A 159 -15.26 26.15 11.12
N VAL A 160 -15.40 25.17 10.23
CA VAL A 160 -15.40 25.40 8.77
C VAL A 160 -16.43 26.46 8.38
N HIS A 161 -16.13 27.23 7.32
CA HIS A 161 -17.00 28.31 6.80
C HIS A 161 -17.41 29.38 7.83
N SER A 162 -16.66 29.52 8.92
CA SER A 162 -16.79 30.63 9.87
C SER A 162 -16.61 31.98 9.18
N MET A 163 -17.23 33.03 9.73
CA MET A 163 -17.07 34.40 9.24
C MET A 163 -15.73 34.99 9.69
N PHE A 164 -14.87 35.33 8.74
CA PHE A 164 -13.60 36.03 8.94
C PHE A 164 -13.66 37.45 8.41
N ARG A 165 -12.77 38.30 8.93
CA ARG A 165 -12.44 39.57 8.32
C ARG A 165 -11.27 39.34 7.37
N TYR A 166 -11.34 39.89 6.16
CA TYR A 166 -10.33 39.64 5.14
C TYR A 166 -9.99 40.89 4.33
N LEU A 167 -8.79 40.88 3.77
CA LEU A 167 -8.22 41.94 2.96
C LEU A 167 -7.39 41.33 1.82
N THR A 168 -7.48 41.93 0.63
CA THR A 168 -6.50 41.69 -0.44
C THR A 168 -5.47 42.82 -0.38
N PRO A 169 -4.26 42.59 0.17
CA PRO A 169 -3.37 43.67 0.58
C PRO A 169 -2.73 44.40 -0.60
N SER A 170 -2.23 45.61 -0.32
CA SER A 170 -1.49 46.48 -1.24
C SER A 170 -0.31 47.12 -0.50
N SER A 171 0.52 47.89 -1.20
CA SER A 171 1.67 48.57 -0.59
C SER A 171 1.31 49.46 0.61
N THR A 172 0.13 50.07 0.63
CA THR A 172 -0.34 50.93 1.73
C THR A 172 -0.57 50.18 3.03
N HIS A 173 -0.78 48.86 2.97
CA HIS A 173 -1.05 48.02 4.14
C HIS A 173 0.23 47.41 4.76
N SER A 174 1.40 47.65 4.16
CA SER A 174 2.68 47.01 4.55
C SER A 174 3.14 47.28 5.98
N LYS A 175 2.59 48.29 6.65
CA LYS A 175 2.90 48.67 8.04
C LYS A 175 1.80 48.29 9.04
N GLU A 176 0.72 47.66 8.60
CA GLU A 176 -0.37 47.28 9.49
C GLU A 176 0.06 46.14 10.43
N ASN A 177 -0.17 46.30 11.74
CA ASN A 177 0.06 45.25 12.73
C ASN A 177 -1.15 44.31 12.86
N TRP A 178 -1.68 43.85 11.73
CA TRP A 178 -3.02 43.25 11.60
C TRP A 178 -3.20 41.89 12.29
N THR A 179 -2.09 41.20 12.57
CA THR A 179 -2.07 39.92 13.29
C THR A 179 -2.28 40.11 14.80
N ASN A 180 -2.06 41.32 15.33
CA ASN A 180 -2.18 41.61 16.75
C ASN A 180 -3.66 41.70 17.20
N PRO A 181 -4.02 41.20 18.40
CA PRO A 181 -5.38 41.28 18.93
C PRO A 181 -5.93 42.71 19.08
N THR A 182 -5.06 43.67 19.34
CA THR A 182 -5.42 45.08 19.56
C THR A 182 -5.60 45.88 18.26
N PHE A 183 -5.30 45.28 17.11
CA PHE A 183 -5.46 45.93 15.82
C PHE A 183 -6.92 46.28 15.54
N LYS A 184 -7.15 47.55 15.21
CA LYS A 184 -8.44 48.10 14.79
C LYS A 184 -8.56 48.03 13.28
N GLU A 185 -9.57 47.32 12.81
CA GLU A 185 -9.83 47.13 11.39
C GLU A 185 -10.23 48.43 10.72
N THR A 186 -9.67 48.69 9.55
CA THR A 186 -10.05 49.82 8.70
C THR A 186 -11.21 49.45 7.77
N SER A 187 -11.77 50.43 7.06
CA SER A 187 -12.82 50.21 6.06
C SER A 187 -12.39 49.29 4.90
N SER A 188 -11.08 49.09 4.70
CA SER A 188 -10.53 48.17 3.70
C SER A 188 -10.78 46.70 4.02
N TRP A 189 -10.97 46.36 5.31
CA TRP A 189 -11.26 44.99 5.73
C TRP A 189 -12.73 44.65 5.46
N LYS A 190 -12.96 43.55 4.74
CA LYS A 190 -14.28 43.02 4.39
C LYS A 190 -14.63 41.83 5.28
N SER A 191 -15.90 41.41 5.25
CA SER A 191 -16.37 40.21 5.95
C SER A 191 -16.69 39.12 4.95
N GLY A 192 -16.30 37.87 5.21
CA GLY A 192 -16.58 36.74 4.35
C GLY A 192 -16.50 35.40 5.09
N ARG A 193 -17.21 34.38 4.62
CA ARG A 193 -17.09 33.01 5.13
C ARG A 193 -15.80 32.37 4.63
N SER A 194 -15.10 31.62 5.49
CA SER A 194 -13.91 30.86 5.09
C SER A 194 -14.22 29.83 3.99
N GLY A 195 -13.21 29.48 3.21
CA GLY A 195 -13.39 29.10 1.80
C GLY A 195 -13.17 30.31 0.90
N PHE A 196 -12.06 31.02 1.13
CA PHE A 196 -11.63 32.18 0.35
C PHE A 196 -10.90 31.69 -0.89
N GLY A 197 -11.39 32.00 -2.08
CA GLY A 197 -10.73 31.45 -3.25
C GLY A 197 -11.27 31.87 -4.60
N PHE A 198 -10.60 31.38 -5.63
CA PHE A 198 -11.09 31.31 -6.99
C PHE A 198 -10.68 29.97 -7.60
N GLN A 199 -11.37 29.59 -8.66
CA GLN A 199 -10.94 28.52 -9.54
C GLN A 199 -11.13 28.96 -10.98
N ARG A 200 -10.23 28.54 -11.85
CA ARG A 200 -10.37 28.51 -13.30
C ARG A 200 -10.85 27.12 -13.70
N THR A 201 -11.37 26.96 -14.91
CA THR A 201 -12.08 25.76 -15.36
C THR A 201 -11.33 24.45 -15.02
N GLY A 202 -12.01 23.46 -14.41
CA GLY A 202 -11.47 22.10 -14.24
C GLY A 202 -11.21 21.59 -12.81
N THR A 203 -11.54 22.35 -11.75
CA THR A 203 -11.27 21.92 -10.35
C THR A 203 -12.54 21.71 -9.51
N THR A 204 -12.42 20.98 -8.39
CA THR A 204 -13.54 20.52 -7.54
C THR A 204 -13.84 21.45 -6.34
N LEU A 205 -13.24 22.64 -6.28
CA LEU A 205 -13.36 23.55 -5.13
C LEU A 205 -14.66 24.36 -5.12
N GLN A 206 -15.48 24.28 -6.17
CA GLN A 206 -16.62 25.16 -6.38
C GLN A 206 -17.59 25.19 -5.20
N ASP A 207 -17.87 24.04 -4.62
CA ASP A 207 -18.80 23.91 -3.48
C ASP A 207 -18.18 24.39 -2.15
N LEU A 208 -16.85 24.46 -2.07
CA LEU A 208 -16.10 24.88 -0.89
C LEU A 208 -15.83 26.39 -0.87
N ILE A 209 -15.78 27.07 -2.03
CA ILE A 209 -15.56 28.52 -2.11
C ILE A 209 -16.83 29.26 -1.65
N LYS A 210 -16.79 29.84 -0.45
CA LYS A 210 -17.87 30.68 0.10
C LYS A 210 -17.60 32.17 -0.02
N THR A 211 -16.34 32.57 -0.16
CA THR A 211 -15.95 33.96 -0.46
C THR A 211 -15.05 34.01 -1.68
N ARG A 212 -15.56 34.60 -2.76
CA ARG A 212 -14.78 34.74 -4.00
C ARG A 212 -13.69 35.79 -3.85
N VAL A 213 -12.48 35.42 -4.26
CA VAL A 213 -11.31 36.29 -4.38
C VAL A 213 -11.08 36.59 -5.87
N SER A 214 -10.66 37.81 -6.22
CA SER A 214 -10.34 38.12 -7.62
C SER A 214 -9.13 37.30 -8.08
N THR A 215 -9.21 36.72 -9.28
CA THR A 215 -8.13 35.97 -9.96
C THR A 215 -6.83 36.77 -10.16
N SER A 216 -6.92 38.11 -10.10
CA SER A 216 -5.77 39.01 -10.15
C SER A 216 -4.93 39.02 -8.87
N LYS A 217 -5.49 38.55 -7.75
CA LYS A 217 -4.84 38.58 -6.44
C LYS A 217 -4.06 37.29 -6.21
N ARG A 218 -2.92 37.44 -5.55
CA ARG A 218 -1.97 36.36 -5.22
C ARG A 218 -1.72 36.23 -3.72
N VAL A 219 -2.29 37.13 -2.93
CA VAL A 219 -2.21 37.15 -1.47
C VAL A 219 -3.56 37.54 -0.92
N ILE A 220 -3.99 36.87 0.15
CA ILE A 220 -5.09 37.31 1.01
C ILE A 220 -4.61 37.33 2.47
N TRP A 221 -5.05 38.33 3.23
CA TRP A 221 -4.93 38.37 4.68
C TRP A 221 -6.30 38.12 5.27
N THR A 222 -6.40 37.20 6.22
CA THR A 222 -7.64 36.87 6.93
C THR A 222 -7.41 36.93 8.43
N ARG A 223 -8.40 37.37 9.21
CA ARG A 223 -8.35 37.35 10.66
C ARG A 223 -9.72 37.02 11.25
N LYS A 224 -9.73 36.25 12.33
CA LYS A 224 -10.93 35.89 13.08
C LYS A 224 -10.70 36.21 14.54
N LYS A 225 -11.55 37.08 15.10
CA LYS A 225 -11.71 37.17 16.55
C LYS A 225 -12.50 35.98 17.08
N PHE A 226 -12.05 35.37 18.15
CA PHE A 226 -12.73 34.27 18.83
C PHE A 226 -12.44 34.31 20.33
N SER A 227 -13.24 33.62 21.12
CA SER A 227 -13.02 33.48 22.56
C SER A 227 -12.87 32.01 22.93
N VAL A 228 -12.06 31.75 23.95
CA VAL A 228 -11.87 30.43 24.54
C VAL A 228 -12.17 30.56 26.03
N LYS A 229 -13.07 29.73 26.54
CA LYS A 229 -13.35 29.64 27.97
C LYS A 229 -12.54 28.51 28.58
N ASN A 230 -12.07 28.72 29.81
CA ASN A 230 -11.30 27.74 30.59
C ASN A 230 -10.07 27.25 29.80
N GLN A 231 -9.28 28.19 29.28
CA GLN A 231 -8.10 27.90 28.47
C GLN A 231 -7.11 26.97 29.19
N ASP A 232 -6.99 27.06 30.52
CA ASP A 232 -6.14 26.18 31.33
C ASP A 232 -6.60 24.71 31.34
N SER A 233 -7.83 24.43 30.89
CA SER A 233 -8.34 23.06 30.73
C SER A 233 -8.10 22.47 29.35
N LEU A 234 -7.60 23.26 28.38
CA LEU A 234 -7.25 22.73 27.07
C LEU A 234 -5.98 21.90 27.20
N ALA A 235 -6.06 20.66 26.73
CA ALA A 235 -4.94 19.75 26.65
C ALA A 235 -4.26 19.81 25.28
N TYR A 236 -4.99 20.28 24.25
CA TYR A 236 -4.48 20.39 22.90
C TYR A 236 -5.19 21.50 22.11
N LEU A 237 -4.48 22.02 21.12
CA LEU A 237 -4.97 23.01 20.17
C LEU A 237 -4.43 22.66 18.78
N ILE A 238 -5.29 22.56 17.77
CA ILE A 238 -4.93 22.16 16.41
C ILE A 238 -5.44 23.19 15.42
N LEU A 239 -4.55 23.71 14.57
CA LEU A 239 -4.93 24.43 13.35
C LEU A 239 -5.10 23.41 12.24
N ARG A 240 -6.35 23.22 11.83
CA ARG A 240 -6.71 22.45 10.65
C ARG A 240 -6.96 23.41 9.50
N ILE A 241 -6.21 23.30 8.40
CA ILE A 241 -6.26 24.26 7.30
C ILE A 241 -6.24 23.57 5.95
N LYS A 242 -7.23 23.90 5.11
CA LYS A 242 -7.20 23.58 3.68
C LYS A 242 -6.74 24.81 2.91
N PHE A 243 -5.70 24.68 2.12
CA PHE A 243 -5.12 25.77 1.34
C PHE A 243 -4.64 25.26 -0.02
N ASP A 244 -4.46 26.18 -0.95
CA ASP A 244 -3.86 25.90 -2.25
C ASP A 244 -2.34 25.91 -2.11
N ASP A 245 -1.61 26.98 -2.44
CA ASP A 245 -0.15 26.89 -2.49
C ASP A 245 0.60 27.07 -1.17
N GLY A 246 0.31 28.13 -0.42
CA GLY A 246 1.07 28.42 0.80
C GLY A 246 0.38 29.36 1.77
N PHE A 247 0.82 29.33 3.03
CA PHE A 247 0.29 30.21 4.06
C PHE A 247 1.27 30.46 5.21
N ILE A 248 0.98 31.50 6.00
CA ILE A 248 1.49 31.69 7.37
C ILE A 248 0.30 31.98 8.28
N ALA A 249 0.21 31.25 9.38
CA ALA A 249 -0.78 31.46 10.43
C ALA A 249 -0.14 32.10 11.66
N TYR A 250 -0.91 32.97 12.31
CA TYR A 250 -0.56 33.70 13.51
C TYR A 250 -1.64 33.55 14.56
N LEU A 251 -1.25 33.35 15.81
CA LEU A 251 -2.13 33.38 16.97
C LEU A 251 -1.73 34.54 17.87
N ASN A 252 -2.64 35.48 18.06
CA ASN A 252 -2.42 36.67 18.89
C ASN A 252 -1.14 37.48 18.55
N GLY A 253 -0.72 37.44 17.28
CA GLY A 253 0.46 38.15 16.77
C GLY A 253 1.69 37.27 16.58
N GLU A 254 1.76 36.11 17.25
CA GLU A 254 2.87 35.17 17.13
C GLU A 254 2.67 34.22 15.97
N LYS A 255 3.74 33.92 15.22
CA LYS A 255 3.71 32.94 14.12
C LYS A 255 3.59 31.52 14.71
N ILE A 256 2.60 30.76 14.26
CA ILE A 256 2.27 29.43 14.80
C ILE A 256 2.40 28.30 13.77
N ALA A 257 2.27 28.60 12.48
CA ALA A 257 2.41 27.61 11.40
C ALA A 257 2.72 28.28 10.07
N SER A 258 3.39 27.58 9.16
CA SER A 258 3.55 28.03 7.77
C SER A 258 3.91 26.90 6.83
N VAL A 259 3.43 26.97 5.59
CA VAL A 259 3.81 26.08 4.47
C VAL A 259 4.08 26.93 3.24
N ASN A 260 5.11 26.56 2.47
CA ASN A 260 5.50 27.22 1.21
C ASN A 260 5.59 28.75 1.29
N ALA A 261 6.00 29.27 2.45
CA ALA A 261 6.06 30.69 2.72
C ALA A 261 7.49 31.22 2.68
N VAL A 262 7.67 32.44 2.15
CA VAL A 262 8.95 33.16 2.25
C VAL A 262 9.15 33.72 3.66
N ASP A 263 10.40 33.79 4.15
CA ASP A 263 10.73 34.21 5.52
C ASP A 263 10.19 35.59 5.91
N LYS A 264 10.17 36.54 4.96
CA LYS A 264 9.71 37.92 5.16
C LYS A 264 8.71 38.29 4.08
N PRO A 265 7.46 37.83 4.19
CA PRO A 265 6.45 38.02 3.16
C PRO A 265 6.06 39.50 3.02
N LYS A 266 5.94 39.96 1.77
CA LYS A 266 5.36 41.26 1.42
C LYS A 266 3.89 41.07 1.02
N TYR A 267 3.20 42.19 0.81
CA TYR A 267 1.79 42.19 0.37
C TYR A 267 1.56 41.49 -0.99
N ASN A 268 2.61 41.29 -1.80
CA ASN A 268 2.56 40.69 -3.13
C ASN A 268 3.52 39.50 -3.30
N SER A 269 3.95 38.86 -2.21
CA SER A 269 4.74 37.64 -2.26
C SER A 269 3.97 36.49 -2.93
N TYR A 270 4.71 35.56 -3.53
CA TYR A 270 4.21 34.26 -3.99
C TYR A 270 4.62 33.16 -3.01
N ALA A 271 3.93 32.03 -3.07
CA ALA A 271 4.38 30.80 -2.43
C ALA A 271 5.72 30.33 -3.04
N THR A 272 6.54 29.63 -2.25
CA THR A 272 7.84 29.11 -2.70
C THR A 272 7.72 27.84 -3.54
N SER A 273 6.61 27.11 -3.39
CA SER A 273 6.25 25.92 -4.16
C SER A 273 4.74 25.91 -4.35
N ASN A 274 4.25 25.13 -5.32
CA ASN A 274 2.83 24.80 -5.38
C ASN A 274 2.45 23.77 -4.31
N ASN A 275 1.17 23.71 -3.97
CA ASN A 275 0.58 22.58 -3.28
C ASN A 275 -0.74 22.19 -3.97
N ASN A 276 -0.70 21.06 -4.66
CA ASN A 276 -1.87 20.53 -5.38
C ASN A 276 -2.71 19.61 -4.49
N ASP A 277 -2.42 19.53 -3.17
CA ASP A 277 -3.24 18.76 -2.26
C ASP A 277 -4.42 19.58 -1.74
N GLY A 278 -5.61 19.27 -2.25
CA GLY A 278 -6.87 19.79 -1.75
C GLY A 278 -7.36 19.16 -0.45
N SER A 279 -6.52 18.54 0.38
CA SER A 279 -6.93 18.01 1.69
C SER A 279 -6.80 19.06 2.81
N PHE A 280 -7.18 18.70 4.03
CA PHE A 280 -6.85 19.50 5.22
C PHE A 280 -5.49 19.06 5.75
N LEU A 281 -4.64 20.02 6.14
CA LEU A 281 -3.44 19.76 6.94
C LEU A 281 -3.65 20.21 8.38
N ASP A 282 -3.08 19.45 9.32
CA ASP A 282 -3.23 19.66 10.75
C ASP A 282 -1.90 20.04 11.43
N PHE A 283 -1.87 21.21 12.05
CA PHE A 283 -0.74 21.72 12.80
C PHE A 283 -1.06 21.66 14.30
N ASP A 284 -0.23 20.97 15.06
CA ASP A 284 -0.31 20.96 16.51
C ASP A 284 0.19 22.30 17.06
N LEU A 285 -0.71 22.99 17.76
CA LEU A 285 -0.50 24.27 18.40
C LEU A 285 -0.58 24.16 19.91
N THR A 286 -0.44 22.97 20.48
CA THR A 286 -0.57 22.72 21.92
C THR A 286 0.41 23.56 22.72
N ASP A 287 1.67 23.66 22.29
CA ASP A 287 2.68 24.52 22.92
C ASP A 287 2.36 26.03 22.80
N HIS A 288 1.41 26.38 21.92
CA HIS A 288 0.91 27.75 21.74
C HIS A 288 -0.36 28.04 22.55
N ILE A 289 -0.91 27.08 23.31
CA ILE A 289 -2.05 27.31 24.22
C ILE A 289 -1.80 28.50 25.17
N PRO A 290 -0.61 28.70 25.76
CA PRO A 290 -0.34 29.86 26.63
C PRO A 290 -0.45 31.22 25.93
N LEU A 291 -0.48 31.26 24.59
CA LEU A 291 -0.73 32.50 23.85
C LEU A 291 -2.19 32.92 23.90
N LEU A 292 -3.12 32.01 24.20
CA LEU A 292 -4.55 32.28 24.27
C LEU A 292 -4.88 33.10 25.53
N LYS A 293 -5.80 34.05 25.37
CA LYS A 293 -6.36 34.85 26.46
C LYS A 293 -7.64 34.17 26.97
N ASN A 294 -7.60 33.66 28.19
CA ASN A 294 -8.74 33.02 28.83
C ASN A 294 -9.92 34.01 28.99
N GLY A 295 -11.09 33.65 28.46
CA GLY A 295 -12.30 34.49 28.52
C GLY A 295 -12.24 35.80 27.70
N GLY A 296 -11.15 36.04 26.96
CA GLY A 296 -10.92 37.27 26.20
C GLY A 296 -10.93 37.10 24.68
N ASP A 297 -10.78 38.22 23.98
CA ASP A 297 -10.63 38.28 22.52
C ASP A 297 -9.26 37.72 22.09
N ASN A 298 -9.30 36.59 21.40
CA ASN A 298 -8.17 35.98 20.68
C ASN A 298 -8.31 36.25 19.18
N VAL A 299 -7.19 36.26 18.45
CA VAL A 299 -7.15 36.45 17.01
C VAL A 299 -6.34 35.35 16.35
N LEU A 300 -6.99 34.59 15.46
CA LEU A 300 -6.33 33.74 14.48
C LEU A 300 -6.22 34.56 13.19
N ALA A 301 -5.00 34.75 12.70
CA ALA A 301 -4.72 35.49 11.48
C ALA A 301 -3.99 34.59 10.49
N VAL A 302 -4.35 34.62 9.21
CA VAL A 302 -3.70 33.81 8.16
C VAL A 302 -3.43 34.66 6.93
N GLN A 303 -2.18 34.66 6.49
CA GLN A 303 -1.74 35.19 5.21
C GLN A 303 -1.53 34.02 4.26
N ALA A 304 -2.32 33.93 3.19
CA ALA A 304 -2.16 32.88 2.17
C ALA A 304 -1.61 33.45 0.86
N PHE A 305 -0.87 32.61 0.13
CA PHE A 305 -0.11 32.93 -1.07
C PHE A 305 -0.50 31.98 -2.20
N ASP A 306 -0.52 32.52 -3.40
CA ASP A 306 -0.67 31.82 -4.68
C ASP A 306 0.74 31.48 -5.20
N TYR A 307 0.89 30.41 -5.97
CA TYR A 307 2.15 30.06 -6.62
C TYR A 307 2.29 30.81 -7.94
N ARG A 308 3.52 31.04 -8.40
CA ARG A 308 3.73 31.89 -9.59
C ARG A 308 3.42 31.14 -10.88
N SER A 309 3.78 29.86 -10.93
CA SER A 309 3.78 29.05 -12.15
C SER A 309 2.48 28.25 -12.33
N ASP A 310 1.68 28.11 -11.27
CA ASP A 310 0.32 27.58 -11.32
C ASP A 310 -0.60 28.58 -10.62
N ARG A 311 -1.61 29.07 -11.34
CA ARG A 311 -2.58 30.08 -10.86
C ARG A 311 -3.99 29.73 -11.30
N ASN A 312 -4.22 28.44 -11.52
CA ASN A 312 -5.51 27.93 -11.94
C ASN A 312 -6.52 27.99 -10.81
N GLU A 313 -6.08 27.84 -9.57
CA GLU A 313 -6.90 28.04 -8.39
C GLU A 313 -6.20 28.91 -7.33
N PHE A 314 -6.94 29.19 -6.27
CA PHE A 314 -6.46 29.77 -5.01
C PHE A 314 -7.48 29.41 -3.95
N PHE A 315 -7.05 28.90 -2.80
CA PHE A 315 -7.97 28.51 -1.74
C PHE A 315 -7.38 28.70 -0.34
N LEU A 316 -8.24 29.08 0.61
CA LEU A 316 -7.91 29.19 2.02
C LEU A 316 -9.15 28.94 2.90
N MET A 317 -9.06 27.96 3.78
CA MET A 317 -10.05 27.65 4.81
C MET A 317 -9.39 27.16 6.10
N PRO A 318 -9.04 28.08 7.02
CA PRO A 318 -8.54 27.72 8.34
C PRO A 318 -9.68 27.38 9.29
N THR A 319 -9.41 26.43 10.18
CA THR A 319 -10.26 26.00 11.30
C THR A 319 -9.38 25.79 12.53
N LEU A 320 -9.95 26.04 13.70
CA LEU A 320 -9.24 25.89 14.96
C LEU A 320 -10.03 24.94 15.85
N ILE A 321 -9.34 23.93 16.31
CA ILE A 321 -9.90 22.84 17.08
C ILE A 321 -9.18 22.82 18.42
N GLY A 322 -9.92 22.69 19.51
CA GLY A 322 -9.32 22.44 20.81
C GLY A 322 -10.01 21.26 21.48
N GLY A 323 -9.36 20.72 22.50
CA GLY A 323 -10.08 19.89 23.44
C GLY A 323 -9.31 19.65 24.71
N ARG A 324 -9.92 18.82 25.54
CA ARG A 324 -9.61 18.67 26.95
C ARG A 324 -9.18 17.23 27.20
N SER A 325 -8.33 17.00 28.19
CA SER A 325 -7.93 15.65 28.56
C SER A 325 -9.16 14.82 28.92
N ALA A 326 -9.21 13.59 28.43
CA ALA A 326 -10.14 12.57 28.89
C ALA A 326 -9.35 11.47 29.62
N ALA A 327 -10.06 10.65 30.39
CA ALA A 327 -9.49 9.39 30.84
C ALA A 327 -9.24 8.51 29.60
N VAL A 328 -8.04 7.94 29.51
CA VAL A 328 -7.68 7.01 28.45
C VAL A 328 -8.09 5.61 28.90
N ASP A 329 -9.00 4.99 28.17
CA ASP A 329 -9.36 3.58 28.32
C ASP A 329 -8.94 2.84 27.05
N PRO A 330 -7.83 2.08 27.07
CA PRO A 330 -7.36 1.32 25.91
C PRO A 330 -8.37 0.31 25.34
N SER A 331 -9.35 -0.10 26.13
CA SER A 331 -10.43 -1.00 25.69
C SER A 331 -11.58 -0.29 24.97
N SER A 332 -11.69 1.04 25.12
CA SER A 332 -12.69 1.85 24.44
C SER A 332 -12.16 2.31 23.09
N ARG A 333 -12.72 1.78 21.99
CA ARG A 333 -12.29 2.11 20.63
C ARG A 333 -13.43 2.66 19.79
N GLU A 334 -13.15 3.73 19.07
CA GLU A 334 -14.11 4.39 18.20
C GLU A 334 -13.44 4.96 16.95
N PHE A 335 -14.27 5.41 16.00
CA PHE A 335 -13.75 6.22 14.91
C PHE A 335 -13.21 7.51 15.48
N LEU A 336 -12.08 7.96 14.94
CA LEU A 336 -11.47 9.20 15.36
C LEU A 336 -11.89 10.30 14.39
N THR A 337 -11.95 11.53 14.91
CA THR A 337 -12.38 12.71 14.14
C THR A 337 -11.50 12.91 12.92
N PHE A 338 -10.23 12.52 13.04
CA PHE A 338 -9.23 12.49 11.98
C PHE A 338 -7.98 11.73 12.42
N PRO A 339 -7.14 11.31 11.46
CA PRO A 339 -5.87 10.67 11.76
C PRO A 339 -4.89 11.60 12.50
N THR A 340 -4.29 11.12 13.58
CA THR A 340 -3.44 11.91 14.49
C THR A 340 -2.05 11.28 14.71
N PRO A 341 -1.28 10.97 13.65
CA PRO A 341 0.00 10.28 13.78
C PRO A 341 0.97 11.04 14.70
N GLY A 342 1.49 10.33 15.69
CA GLY A 342 2.39 10.78 16.75
C GLY A 342 1.72 11.57 17.87
N ARG A 343 0.38 11.59 17.97
CA ARG A 343 -0.38 12.52 18.82
C ARG A 343 -1.58 11.84 19.50
N LEU A 344 -2.17 12.55 20.46
CA LEU A 344 -3.39 12.11 21.14
C LEU A 344 -4.58 12.08 20.17
N ASN A 345 -5.41 11.06 20.29
CA ASN A 345 -6.55 10.79 19.42
C ASN A 345 -7.83 11.53 19.84
N ALA A 346 -8.53 12.10 18.86
CA ALA A 346 -9.80 12.79 19.07
C ALA A 346 -10.99 11.90 18.74
N GLY A 347 -11.78 11.53 19.75
CA GLY A 347 -12.98 10.74 19.56
C GLY A 347 -14.02 11.34 18.61
N GLN A 348 -14.60 10.52 17.71
CA GLN A 348 -15.71 10.90 16.83
C GLN A 348 -17.06 10.48 17.43
N SER A 349 -18.07 11.35 17.33
CA SER A 349 -19.42 11.12 17.90
C SER A 349 -20.41 10.36 17.00
N GLN A 350 -20.04 9.93 15.79
CA GLN A 350 -20.99 9.34 14.83
C GLN A 350 -20.65 7.88 14.54
N PRO A 351 -21.55 6.92 14.81
CA PRO A 351 -21.32 5.51 14.49
C PRO A 351 -21.33 5.30 12.97
N LEU A 352 -20.37 4.52 12.45
CA LEU A 352 -20.43 4.04 11.06
C LEU A 352 -21.52 2.98 10.90
N PRO A 353 -22.08 2.84 9.68
CA PRO A 353 -23.05 1.80 9.41
C PRO A 353 -22.44 0.40 9.54
N GLY A 354 -23.25 -0.57 9.97
CA GLY A 354 -22.85 -1.96 10.09
C GLY A 354 -22.66 -2.70 8.75
N ASN A 355 -22.35 -3.99 8.82
CA ASN A 355 -22.25 -4.87 7.66
C ASN A 355 -23.63 -5.33 7.15
N PRO A 356 -23.81 -5.50 5.83
CA PRO A 356 -24.96 -6.20 5.28
C PRO A 356 -24.80 -7.71 5.48
N ILE A 357 -25.83 -8.38 5.98
CA ILE A 357 -25.85 -9.84 6.17
C ILE A 357 -26.63 -10.47 5.02
N PHE A 358 -25.98 -11.34 4.27
CA PHE A 358 -26.59 -12.13 3.19
C PHE A 358 -27.20 -13.42 3.75
N SER A 359 -28.28 -13.90 3.14
CA SER A 359 -28.83 -15.22 3.46
C SER A 359 -27.97 -16.39 2.99
N ARG A 360 -27.08 -16.14 2.03
CA ARG A 360 -26.19 -17.13 1.42
C ARG A 360 -24.90 -16.46 0.97
N GLU A 361 -23.79 -17.07 1.31
CA GLU A 361 -22.46 -16.74 0.79
C GLU A 361 -22.34 -17.10 -0.72
N THR A 362 -21.18 -16.82 -1.30
CA THR A 362 -20.81 -17.19 -2.67
C THR A 362 -21.14 -18.67 -2.93
N SER A 363 -21.92 -18.96 -3.97
CA SER A 363 -22.36 -20.34 -4.26
C SER A 363 -22.82 -20.57 -5.70
N SER A 364 -22.72 -21.82 -6.13
CA SER A 364 -23.23 -22.29 -7.42
C SER A 364 -24.71 -22.68 -7.36
N PHE A 365 -25.44 -22.50 -8.47
CA PHE A 365 -26.84 -22.89 -8.60
C PHE A 365 -27.23 -23.30 -10.02
N THR A 366 -28.41 -23.92 -10.17
CA THR A 366 -28.84 -24.52 -11.44
C THR A 366 -29.88 -23.69 -12.20
N THR A 367 -30.99 -23.33 -11.56
CA THR A 367 -32.12 -22.63 -12.19
C THR A 367 -32.30 -21.22 -11.64
N SER A 368 -32.58 -21.09 -10.35
CA SER A 368 -32.68 -19.82 -9.66
C SER A 368 -32.52 -19.97 -8.15
N LEU A 369 -32.15 -18.89 -7.49
CA LEU A 369 -32.11 -18.77 -6.04
C LEU A 369 -32.67 -17.41 -5.60
N SER A 370 -32.93 -17.29 -4.30
CA SER A 370 -33.41 -16.05 -3.67
C SER A 370 -32.43 -15.62 -2.60
N ILE A 371 -31.98 -14.37 -2.65
CA ILE A 371 -31.07 -13.76 -1.68
C ILE A 371 -31.83 -12.72 -0.88
N THR A 372 -31.80 -12.85 0.43
CA THR A 372 -32.25 -11.81 1.34
C THR A 372 -31.07 -11.11 1.98
N LEU A 373 -31.22 -9.82 2.21
CA LEU A 373 -30.23 -8.97 2.88
C LEU A 373 -30.87 -8.40 4.13
N LYS A 374 -30.10 -8.26 5.21
CA LYS A 374 -30.51 -7.49 6.39
C LYS A 374 -29.31 -6.70 6.92
N PRO A 375 -29.52 -5.53 7.52
CA PRO A 375 -28.42 -4.85 8.18
C PRO A 375 -28.05 -5.61 9.47
N SER A 376 -26.78 -5.57 9.85
CA SER A 376 -26.33 -6.04 11.17
C SER A 376 -26.74 -5.10 12.30
N ILE A 377 -26.98 -3.82 11.99
CA ILE A 377 -27.48 -2.81 12.93
C ILE A 377 -28.91 -2.45 12.54
N GLU A 378 -29.83 -2.57 13.50
CA GLU A 378 -31.25 -2.28 13.27
C GLU A 378 -31.48 -0.80 12.92
N GLY A 379 -32.36 -0.55 11.94
CA GLY A 379 -32.70 0.80 11.49
C GLY A 379 -31.83 1.35 10.34
N GLU A 380 -30.78 0.65 9.94
CA GLU A 380 -30.00 0.99 8.75
C GLU A 380 -30.65 0.54 7.45
N THR A 381 -30.32 1.24 6.36
CA THR A 381 -30.79 0.87 5.03
C THR A 381 -29.73 0.06 4.29
N VAL A 382 -30.01 -1.20 3.96
CA VAL A 382 -29.15 -1.96 3.03
C VAL A 382 -29.41 -1.49 1.61
N ARG A 383 -28.36 -1.12 0.88
CA ARG A 383 -28.42 -0.87 -0.57
C ARG A 383 -27.51 -1.82 -1.31
N TYR A 384 -27.86 -2.15 -2.54
CA TYR A 384 -27.14 -3.16 -3.32
C TYR A 384 -27.07 -2.83 -4.80
N THR A 385 -26.12 -3.46 -5.47
CA THR A 385 -25.92 -3.46 -6.92
C THR A 385 -25.78 -4.90 -7.42
N THR A 386 -26.02 -5.09 -8.73
CA THR A 386 -25.90 -6.40 -9.41
C THR A 386 -25.03 -6.32 -10.67
N ASN A 387 -24.30 -5.20 -10.82
CA ASN A 387 -23.52 -4.85 -11.99
C ASN A 387 -22.03 -4.66 -11.66
N GLY A 388 -21.60 -5.11 -10.48
CA GLY A 388 -20.22 -4.99 -9.99
C GLY A 388 -19.78 -3.59 -9.55
N LYS A 389 -20.64 -2.57 -9.64
CA LYS A 389 -20.33 -1.23 -9.09
C LYS A 389 -20.48 -1.23 -7.58
N LEU A 390 -19.61 -0.50 -6.88
CA LEU A 390 -19.73 -0.28 -5.44
C LEU A 390 -21.08 0.39 -5.10
N PRO A 391 -21.89 -0.16 -4.16
CA PRO A 391 -23.12 0.50 -3.71
C PRO A 391 -22.84 1.84 -3.03
N ASN A 392 -23.65 2.84 -3.37
CA ASN A 392 -23.63 4.20 -2.83
C ASN A 392 -25.04 4.63 -2.35
N SER A 393 -25.16 5.85 -1.84
CA SER A 393 -26.42 6.36 -1.29
C SER A 393 -27.58 6.45 -2.31
N THR A 394 -27.29 6.42 -3.61
CA THR A 394 -28.28 6.41 -4.69
C THR A 394 -28.58 5.02 -5.25
N SER A 395 -27.86 3.99 -4.78
CA SER A 395 -28.06 2.59 -5.18
C SER A 395 -29.39 2.04 -4.66
N LYS A 396 -29.88 0.96 -5.27
CA LYS A 396 -31.20 0.40 -4.94
C LYS A 396 -31.25 -0.07 -3.49
N ALA A 397 -32.23 0.44 -2.73
CA ALA A 397 -32.51 -0.05 -1.38
C ALA A 397 -33.12 -1.46 -1.43
N TYR A 398 -32.70 -2.32 -0.51
CA TYR A 398 -33.27 -3.66 -0.35
C TYR A 398 -34.64 -3.56 0.33
N THR A 399 -35.68 -4.06 -0.32
CA THR A 399 -37.06 -4.08 0.20
C THR A 399 -37.72 -5.46 0.11
N SER A 400 -37.18 -6.35 -0.72
CA SER A 400 -37.69 -7.69 -0.97
C SER A 400 -36.58 -8.59 -1.51
N ALA A 401 -36.77 -9.91 -1.39
CA ALA A 401 -35.79 -10.89 -1.79
C ALA A 401 -35.35 -10.74 -3.26
N ILE A 402 -34.04 -10.80 -3.49
CA ILE A 402 -33.43 -10.67 -4.81
C ILE A 402 -33.47 -12.03 -5.48
N ARG A 403 -34.26 -12.16 -6.54
CA ARG A 403 -34.28 -13.37 -7.37
C ARG A 403 -33.08 -13.36 -8.32
N VAL A 404 -32.23 -14.38 -8.22
CA VAL A 404 -31.08 -14.61 -9.08
C VAL A 404 -31.38 -15.81 -9.99
N ASN A 405 -31.31 -15.61 -11.30
CA ASN A 405 -31.61 -16.64 -12.32
C ASN A 405 -30.54 -16.75 -13.41
N LYS A 406 -29.42 -16.05 -13.23
CA LYS A 406 -28.20 -16.07 -14.03
C LYS A 406 -27.01 -15.72 -13.15
N SER A 407 -25.79 -16.02 -13.60
CA SER A 407 -24.56 -15.63 -12.88
C SER A 407 -24.60 -14.13 -12.53
N THR A 408 -24.48 -13.82 -11.25
CA THR A 408 -24.64 -12.45 -10.74
C THR A 408 -23.70 -12.19 -9.57
N LEU A 409 -22.93 -11.11 -9.64
CA LEU A 409 -22.24 -10.53 -8.49
C LEU A 409 -23.20 -9.58 -7.78
N ILE A 410 -23.58 -9.88 -6.54
CA ILE A 410 -24.34 -8.95 -5.70
C ILE A 410 -23.36 -8.29 -4.73
N SER A 411 -23.22 -6.97 -4.83
CA SER A 411 -22.51 -6.16 -3.84
C SER A 411 -23.54 -5.41 -3.01
N ALA A 412 -23.45 -5.46 -1.69
CA ALA A 412 -24.34 -4.75 -0.77
C ALA A 412 -23.54 -3.90 0.22
N ARG A 413 -24.17 -2.86 0.79
CA ARG A 413 -23.59 -1.95 1.79
C ARG A 413 -24.72 -1.37 2.66
N CYS A 414 -24.54 -1.28 3.97
CA CYS A 414 -25.50 -0.59 4.84
C CYS A 414 -25.27 0.92 4.83
N PHE A 415 -26.34 1.68 5.03
CA PHE A 415 -26.31 3.12 5.13
C PHE A 415 -27.02 3.60 6.40
N SER A 416 -26.39 4.53 7.10
CA SER A 416 -27.00 5.23 8.23
C SER A 416 -28.12 6.16 7.75
N LYS A 417 -28.91 6.70 8.68
CA LYS A 417 -29.94 7.71 8.39
C LYS A 417 -29.36 8.96 7.71
N ASP A 418 -28.12 9.32 8.03
CA ASP A 418 -27.42 10.47 7.47
C ASP A 418 -26.77 10.18 6.11
N GLY A 419 -26.95 8.96 5.57
CA GLY A 419 -26.49 8.58 4.24
C GLY A 419 -25.02 8.17 4.14
N GLN A 420 -24.33 8.01 5.29
CA GLN A 420 -23.00 7.41 5.33
C GLN A 420 -23.11 5.92 5.01
N GLY A 421 -22.14 5.37 4.26
CA GLY A 421 -22.11 3.96 3.90
C GLY A 421 -21.08 3.17 4.69
N GLY A 422 -21.42 1.97 5.17
CA GLY A 422 -20.53 1.06 5.88
C GLY A 422 -19.59 0.27 4.96
N PRO A 423 -19.11 -0.90 5.35
CA PRO A 423 -18.30 -1.75 4.47
C PRO A 423 -19.16 -2.39 3.37
N PRO A 424 -18.70 -2.45 2.10
CA PRO A 424 -19.32 -3.28 1.08
C PRO A 424 -18.98 -4.75 1.30
N ILE A 425 -19.92 -5.63 0.95
CA ILE A 425 -19.70 -7.08 0.88
C ILE A 425 -20.22 -7.57 -0.46
N SER A 426 -19.43 -8.38 -1.18
CA SER A 426 -19.84 -8.98 -2.45
C SER A 426 -19.80 -10.50 -2.47
N HIS A 427 -20.85 -11.11 -3.02
CA HIS A 427 -20.90 -12.54 -3.30
C HIS A 427 -21.23 -12.82 -4.75
N GLU A 428 -20.51 -13.79 -5.31
CA GLU A 428 -20.85 -14.39 -6.60
C GLU A 428 -21.92 -15.47 -6.41
N TYR A 429 -22.96 -15.41 -7.23
CA TYR A 429 -23.88 -16.52 -7.42
C TYR A 429 -23.71 -17.04 -8.83
N LEU A 430 -23.08 -18.19 -8.97
CA LEU A 430 -22.65 -18.75 -10.25
C LEU A 430 -23.72 -19.71 -10.80
N GLN A 431 -24.31 -19.42 -11.96
CA GLN A 431 -25.23 -20.38 -12.58
C GLN A 431 -24.43 -21.45 -13.33
N VAL A 432 -24.73 -22.73 -13.12
CA VAL A 432 -24.05 -23.85 -13.77
C VAL A 432 -24.99 -24.59 -14.73
N ALA A 433 -24.59 -24.63 -16.00
CA ALA A 433 -25.31 -25.29 -17.09
C ALA A 433 -25.26 -26.83 -16.94
N ALA A 434 -26.25 -27.51 -17.52
CA ALA A 434 -26.42 -28.96 -17.34
C ALA A 434 -25.17 -29.79 -17.74
N ASN A 435 -24.42 -29.35 -18.75
CA ASN A 435 -23.21 -30.03 -19.21
C ASN A 435 -21.98 -29.84 -18.30
N ALA A 436 -22.00 -28.87 -17.37
CA ALA A 436 -20.92 -28.63 -16.41
C ALA A 436 -21.24 -29.14 -15.00
N ARG A 437 -22.52 -29.41 -14.66
CA ARG A 437 -22.94 -29.84 -13.31
C ARG A 437 -22.30 -31.13 -12.81
N LYS A 438 -21.93 -32.03 -13.72
CA LYS A 438 -21.28 -33.31 -13.40
C LYS A 438 -19.75 -33.25 -13.46
N PHE A 439 -19.19 -32.08 -13.77
CA PHE A 439 -17.75 -31.91 -13.80
C PHE A 439 -17.17 -32.19 -12.42
N THR A 440 -16.18 -33.07 -12.36
CA THR A 440 -15.39 -33.31 -11.16
C THR A 440 -13.93 -33.49 -11.51
N SER A 441 -13.01 -33.13 -10.61
CA SER A 441 -11.57 -33.28 -10.82
C SER A 441 -10.84 -33.75 -9.56
N ASN A 442 -9.69 -34.38 -9.72
CA ASN A 442 -8.74 -34.60 -8.61
C ASN A 442 -7.91 -33.33 -8.33
N LEU A 443 -7.96 -32.36 -9.24
CA LEU A 443 -7.30 -31.07 -9.10
C LEU A 443 -8.28 -30.03 -8.52
N PRO A 444 -7.77 -28.98 -7.87
CA PRO A 444 -8.54 -27.77 -7.64
C PRO A 444 -9.11 -27.22 -8.95
N VAL A 445 -10.27 -26.57 -8.87
CA VAL A 445 -10.96 -25.95 -9.99
C VAL A 445 -11.05 -24.46 -9.75
N ILE A 446 -10.62 -23.65 -10.72
CA ILE A 446 -10.67 -22.19 -10.67
C ILE A 446 -11.65 -21.70 -11.73
N VAL A 447 -12.64 -20.92 -11.31
CA VAL A 447 -13.59 -20.26 -12.19
C VAL A 447 -13.30 -18.77 -12.21
N ILE A 448 -13.14 -18.22 -13.41
CA ILE A 448 -13.14 -16.78 -13.67
C ILE A 448 -14.47 -16.41 -14.31
N GLU A 449 -15.22 -15.52 -13.67
CA GLU A 449 -16.48 -14.97 -14.17
C GLU A 449 -16.36 -13.45 -14.28
N ASN A 450 -16.73 -12.88 -15.43
CA ASN A 450 -16.70 -11.43 -15.61
C ASN A 450 -18.07 -10.80 -15.92
N PHE A 451 -19.15 -11.57 -15.81
CA PHE A 451 -20.53 -11.11 -15.88
C PHE A 451 -20.86 -10.35 -17.17
N LYS A 452 -20.38 -10.86 -18.32
CA LYS A 452 -20.49 -10.23 -19.65
C LYS A 452 -19.61 -8.98 -19.81
N GLY A 453 -18.47 -8.92 -19.12
CA GLY A 453 -17.48 -7.84 -19.21
C GLY A 453 -16.72 -7.78 -20.54
N GLY A 454 -17.00 -8.69 -21.49
CA GLY A 454 -16.29 -8.85 -22.76
C GLY A 454 -15.03 -9.71 -22.63
N GLY A 455 -14.25 -9.83 -23.70
CA GLY A 455 -12.98 -10.57 -23.66
C GLY A 455 -11.98 -9.97 -22.65
N ILE A 456 -11.08 -10.82 -22.16
CA ILE A 456 -9.99 -10.41 -21.28
C ILE A 456 -8.88 -9.77 -22.14
N PRO A 457 -8.51 -8.49 -21.92
CA PRO A 457 -7.47 -7.81 -22.68
C PRO A 457 -6.07 -8.19 -22.17
N SER A 458 -5.01 -7.79 -22.88
CA SER A 458 -3.62 -7.87 -22.38
C SER A 458 -3.29 -6.77 -21.37
N ASP A 459 -3.91 -5.59 -21.53
CA ASP A 459 -3.85 -4.46 -20.62
C ASP A 459 -5.00 -3.49 -20.99
N PRO A 460 -5.59 -2.72 -20.05
CA PRO A 460 -5.41 -2.78 -18.59
C PRO A 460 -6.09 -4.02 -17.98
N TYR A 461 -6.00 -4.21 -16.66
CA TYR A 461 -6.76 -5.24 -15.95
C TYR A 461 -8.28 -5.09 -16.18
N LYS A 462 -8.95 -6.23 -16.39
CA LYS A 462 -10.41 -6.36 -16.43
C LYS A 462 -10.92 -6.84 -15.08
N ASN A 463 -11.99 -6.24 -14.58
CA ASN A 463 -12.67 -6.73 -13.38
C ASN A 463 -13.33 -8.10 -13.64
N ALA A 464 -13.10 -9.04 -12.73
CA ALA A 464 -13.75 -10.35 -12.69
C ALA A 464 -13.91 -10.81 -11.23
N TYR A 465 -14.48 -11.99 -11.05
CA TYR A 465 -14.49 -12.72 -9.79
C TYR A 465 -13.80 -14.07 -9.99
N MET A 466 -13.00 -14.47 -9.01
CA MET A 466 -12.31 -15.76 -8.99
C MET A 466 -12.86 -16.61 -7.86
N SER A 467 -13.34 -17.79 -8.20
CA SER A 467 -13.82 -18.81 -7.26
C SER A 467 -12.94 -20.06 -7.37
N ILE A 468 -12.36 -20.48 -6.25
CA ILE A 468 -11.51 -21.66 -6.14
C ILE A 468 -12.27 -22.75 -5.38
N TYR A 469 -12.32 -23.94 -5.97
CA TYR A 469 -12.91 -25.14 -5.40
C TYR A 469 -11.79 -26.16 -5.20
N GLU A 470 -11.70 -26.76 -4.01
CA GLU A 470 -10.68 -27.75 -3.67
C GLU A 470 -11.31 -29.12 -3.35
N PRO A 471 -10.56 -30.23 -3.56
CA PRO A 471 -11.03 -31.55 -3.15
C PRO A 471 -11.04 -31.64 -1.61
N GLY A 472 -12.15 -32.12 -1.02
CA GLY A 472 -12.31 -32.26 0.43
C GLY A 472 -12.46 -33.71 0.87
N GLY A 473 -11.80 -34.13 1.96
CA GLY A 473 -12.10 -35.41 2.63
C GLY A 473 -11.90 -36.70 1.82
N GLY A 474 -11.05 -36.68 0.78
CA GLY A 474 -10.88 -37.80 -0.16
C GLY A 474 -11.85 -37.79 -1.34
N GLU A 475 -12.71 -36.77 -1.43
CA GLU A 475 -13.64 -36.56 -2.55
C GLU A 475 -13.00 -35.72 -3.67
N ARG A 476 -13.58 -35.83 -4.86
CA ARG A 476 -13.19 -35.04 -6.03
C ARG A 476 -13.78 -33.62 -5.93
N THR A 477 -13.06 -32.63 -6.44
CA THR A 477 -13.56 -31.26 -6.59
C THR A 477 -14.82 -31.24 -7.44
N SER A 478 -15.84 -30.45 -7.07
CA SER A 478 -17.09 -30.28 -7.80
C SER A 478 -17.50 -28.81 -7.86
N LEU A 479 -17.97 -28.35 -9.04
CA LEU A 479 -18.48 -26.99 -9.23
C LEU A 479 -19.79 -26.72 -8.46
N MET A 480 -20.45 -27.76 -7.95
CA MET A 480 -21.68 -27.62 -7.17
C MET A 480 -21.43 -27.52 -5.66
N ASN A 481 -20.19 -27.72 -5.20
CA ASN A 481 -19.79 -27.46 -3.82
C ASN A 481 -19.63 -25.95 -3.60
N SER A 482 -19.50 -25.51 -2.34
CA SER A 482 -19.07 -24.14 -2.08
C SER A 482 -17.59 -23.97 -2.42
N PRO A 483 -17.17 -22.83 -2.98
CA PRO A 483 -15.75 -22.54 -3.15
C PRO A 483 -15.05 -22.41 -1.77
N THR A 484 -13.80 -22.85 -1.68
CA THR A 484 -12.95 -22.65 -0.50
C THR A 484 -12.40 -21.22 -0.44
N LEU A 485 -12.29 -20.55 -1.58
CA LEU A 485 -11.90 -19.15 -1.69
C LEU A 485 -12.69 -18.47 -2.80
N GLY A 486 -13.27 -17.32 -2.51
CA GLY A 486 -13.92 -16.43 -3.49
C GLY A 486 -13.41 -15.01 -3.31
N THR A 487 -12.95 -14.37 -4.38
CA THR A 487 -12.47 -12.99 -4.30
C THR A 487 -12.69 -12.24 -5.61
N ARG A 488 -12.84 -10.91 -5.51
CA ARG A 488 -12.77 -10.05 -6.69
C ARG A 488 -11.35 -10.07 -7.23
N VAL A 489 -11.21 -9.96 -8.54
CA VAL A 489 -9.89 -9.92 -9.19
C VAL A 489 -9.82 -8.89 -10.31
N GLY A 490 -8.65 -8.31 -10.51
CA GLY A 490 -8.22 -7.81 -11.81
C GLY A 490 -7.61 -8.95 -12.63
N ILE A 491 -8.00 -9.13 -13.88
CA ILE A 491 -7.42 -10.15 -14.77
C ILE A 491 -6.97 -9.58 -16.11
N LYS A 492 -5.81 -10.02 -16.62
CA LYS A 492 -5.33 -9.70 -17.96
C LYS A 492 -4.57 -10.86 -18.60
N ILE A 493 -4.53 -10.90 -19.93
CA ILE A 493 -3.71 -11.86 -20.69
C ILE A 493 -2.23 -11.55 -20.44
N ARG A 494 -1.44 -12.59 -20.16
CA ARG A 494 0.01 -12.47 -19.98
C ARG A 494 0.81 -13.14 -21.10
N GLY A 495 2.08 -12.75 -21.16
CA GLY A 495 3.09 -13.29 -22.06
C GLY A 495 3.28 -12.42 -23.30
N SER A 496 4.50 -12.39 -23.82
CA SER A 496 4.85 -11.56 -24.97
C SER A 496 4.67 -12.31 -26.30
N SER A 497 5.38 -13.43 -26.47
CA SER A 497 5.29 -14.27 -27.66
C SER A 497 4.08 -15.21 -27.64
N THR A 498 3.48 -15.45 -26.46
CA THR A 498 2.41 -16.44 -26.25
C THR A 498 1.01 -15.85 -26.22
N GLN A 499 0.87 -14.51 -26.19
CA GLN A 499 -0.43 -13.82 -26.04
C GLN A 499 -1.45 -14.21 -27.11
N ASN A 500 -1.01 -14.58 -28.31
CA ASN A 500 -1.87 -14.90 -29.45
C ASN A 500 -2.27 -16.39 -29.52
N ARG A 501 -1.81 -17.25 -28.59
CA ARG A 501 -2.21 -18.66 -28.54
C ARG A 501 -3.71 -18.82 -28.30
N ALA A 502 -4.29 -19.94 -28.75
CA ALA A 502 -5.69 -20.25 -28.48
C ALA A 502 -5.96 -20.37 -26.97
N LYS A 503 -5.10 -21.10 -26.26
CA LYS A 503 -5.11 -21.17 -24.80
C LYS A 503 -4.33 -20.00 -24.21
N LYS A 504 -5.02 -19.09 -23.54
CA LYS A 504 -4.43 -17.86 -22.96
C LYS A 504 -3.89 -18.14 -21.55
N ALA A 505 -2.71 -17.61 -21.25
CA ALA A 505 -2.25 -17.49 -19.86
C ALA A 505 -2.73 -16.15 -19.28
N PHE A 506 -2.97 -16.09 -17.98
CA PHE A 506 -3.46 -14.89 -17.31
C PHE A 506 -2.58 -14.47 -16.14
N THR A 507 -2.50 -13.16 -15.91
CA THR A 507 -2.12 -12.58 -14.61
C THR A 507 -3.42 -12.17 -13.90
N VAL A 508 -3.49 -12.48 -12.61
CA VAL A 508 -4.65 -12.27 -11.75
C VAL A 508 -4.20 -11.50 -10.51
N GLU A 509 -4.84 -10.39 -10.21
CA GLU A 509 -4.59 -9.56 -9.03
C GLU A 509 -5.82 -9.68 -8.12
N ALA A 510 -5.66 -10.25 -6.92
CA ALA A 510 -6.72 -10.36 -5.95
C ALA A 510 -7.04 -8.99 -5.34
N ARG A 511 -8.34 -8.70 -5.24
CA ARG A 511 -8.84 -7.41 -4.79
C ARG A 511 -9.93 -7.54 -3.74
N ASP A 512 -9.99 -6.56 -2.85
CA ASP A 512 -11.07 -6.42 -1.87
C ASP A 512 -12.37 -5.89 -2.53
N ASP A 513 -13.41 -5.69 -1.71
CA ASP A 513 -14.70 -5.20 -2.20
C ASP A 513 -14.72 -3.73 -2.63
N PHE A 514 -13.68 -2.98 -2.27
CA PHE A 514 -13.44 -1.62 -2.74
C PHE A 514 -12.64 -1.58 -4.04
N GLY A 515 -11.97 -2.67 -4.39
CA GLY A 515 -11.18 -2.82 -5.61
C GLY A 515 -9.68 -2.61 -5.41
N GLU A 516 -9.23 -2.54 -4.16
CA GLU A 516 -7.81 -2.42 -3.79
C GLU A 516 -7.16 -3.81 -3.68
N ASP A 517 -5.84 -3.87 -3.78
CA ASP A 517 -5.07 -5.11 -3.63
C ASP A 517 -5.41 -5.83 -2.32
N LYS A 518 -5.60 -7.14 -2.40
CA LYS A 518 -5.87 -8.00 -1.26
C LYS A 518 -4.97 -9.21 -1.28
N ASP A 519 -4.16 -9.38 -0.25
CA ASP A 519 -3.39 -10.60 -0.07
C ASP A 519 -4.32 -11.77 0.26
N ILE A 520 -4.09 -12.90 -0.42
CA ILE A 520 -4.82 -14.14 -0.24
C ILE A 520 -3.84 -15.32 -0.18
N SER A 521 -4.23 -16.44 0.43
CA SER A 521 -3.41 -17.67 0.50
C SER A 521 -4.06 -18.85 -0.24
N PRO A 522 -4.20 -18.77 -1.57
CA PRO A 522 -4.85 -19.81 -2.36
C PRO A 522 -4.02 -21.11 -2.39
N LEU A 523 -4.69 -22.26 -2.28
CA LEU A 523 -4.10 -23.59 -2.53
C LEU A 523 -2.87 -23.93 -1.66
N GLY A 524 -2.82 -23.37 -0.44
CA GLY A 524 -1.71 -23.52 0.50
C GLY A 524 -0.42 -22.82 0.05
N LEU A 525 -0.50 -21.85 -0.85
CA LEU A 525 0.61 -20.96 -1.20
C LEU A 525 0.66 -19.77 -0.23
N ALA A 526 1.85 -19.18 -0.08
CA ALA A 526 2.07 -18.04 0.81
C ALA A 526 1.21 -16.82 0.41
N GLU A 527 0.81 -16.02 1.40
CA GLU A 527 -0.01 -14.81 1.21
C GLU A 527 0.54 -13.88 0.13
N GLU A 528 -0.33 -13.47 -0.81
CA GLU A 528 -0.02 -12.42 -1.78
C GLU A 528 -1.23 -12.00 -2.65
N SER A 529 -1.13 -10.86 -3.35
CA SER A 529 -2.17 -10.34 -4.24
C SER A 529 -1.99 -10.70 -5.74
N ASP A 530 -0.76 -10.86 -6.23
CA ASP A 530 -0.40 -11.11 -7.63
C ASP A 530 -0.16 -12.60 -7.97
N TRP A 531 -1.05 -13.16 -8.79
CA TRP A 531 -1.03 -14.57 -9.18
C TRP A 531 -0.97 -14.78 -10.68
N ILE A 532 -0.55 -15.98 -11.10
CA ILE A 532 -0.47 -16.36 -12.51
C ILE A 532 -1.25 -17.66 -12.74
N LEU A 533 -2.13 -17.63 -13.74
CA LEU A 533 -2.68 -18.82 -14.37
C LEU A 533 -1.87 -19.11 -15.63
N TYR A 534 -0.85 -19.96 -15.50
CA TYR A 534 0.02 -20.33 -16.61
C TYR A 534 -0.61 -21.42 -17.49
N ALA A 535 -0.76 -21.09 -18.77
CA ALA A 535 -1.23 -22.01 -19.80
C ALA A 535 -0.05 -22.65 -20.54
N ALA A 536 0.35 -23.85 -20.12
CA ALA A 536 1.18 -24.71 -20.96
C ALA A 536 0.44 -25.02 -22.28
N TYR A 537 1.18 -24.97 -23.39
CA TYR A 537 0.62 -25.12 -24.74
C TYR A 537 1.61 -25.87 -25.64
N ASN A 538 1.93 -25.36 -26.82
CA ASN A 538 2.72 -26.10 -27.81
C ASN A 538 4.15 -26.43 -27.32
N PHE A 539 4.86 -25.46 -26.72
CA PHE A 539 6.23 -25.69 -26.23
C PHE A 539 6.30 -26.73 -25.10
N ASP A 540 5.32 -26.71 -24.19
CA ASP A 540 5.22 -27.67 -23.09
C ASP A 540 3.98 -28.55 -23.20
N ARG A 541 4.04 -29.58 -24.07
CA ARG A 541 2.97 -30.57 -24.22
C ARG A 541 2.84 -31.51 -23.01
N ALA A 542 3.88 -31.60 -22.18
CA ALA A 542 3.85 -32.39 -20.95
C ALA A 542 3.15 -31.64 -19.81
N LEU A 543 2.97 -30.32 -19.94
CA LEU A 543 2.36 -29.39 -18.98
C LEU A 543 3.16 -29.19 -17.67
N ILE A 544 4.25 -29.95 -17.47
CA ILE A 544 4.94 -30.05 -16.18
C ILE A 544 6.32 -29.42 -16.16
N ARG A 545 6.90 -28.96 -17.27
CA ARG A 545 8.35 -28.64 -17.30
C ARG A 545 8.72 -27.46 -16.41
N ASN A 546 7.91 -26.40 -16.42
CA ASN A 546 8.08 -25.29 -15.47
C ASN A 546 7.94 -25.77 -14.03
N ALA A 547 6.84 -26.46 -13.71
CA ALA A 547 6.56 -26.95 -12.36
C ALA A 547 7.66 -27.87 -11.84
N LEU A 548 8.16 -28.78 -12.67
CA LEU A 548 9.22 -29.73 -12.33
C LEU A 548 10.52 -29.00 -11.98
N ILE A 549 10.95 -28.05 -12.82
CA ILE A 549 12.24 -27.38 -12.60
C ILE A 549 12.18 -26.37 -11.48
N TYR A 550 11.04 -25.71 -11.29
CA TYR A 550 10.84 -24.86 -10.13
C TYR A 550 10.88 -25.69 -8.84
N GLU A 551 10.24 -26.85 -8.83
CA GLU A 551 10.30 -27.77 -7.69
C GLU A 551 11.73 -28.28 -7.42
N LEU A 552 12.47 -28.70 -8.44
CA LEU A 552 13.88 -29.11 -8.27
C LEU A 552 14.76 -27.98 -7.72
N SER A 553 14.55 -26.74 -8.19
CA SER A 553 15.24 -25.56 -7.63
C SER A 553 14.94 -25.39 -6.15
N ASN A 554 13.67 -25.50 -5.75
CA ASN A 554 13.26 -25.40 -4.36
C ASN A 554 13.89 -26.51 -3.49
N GLN A 555 13.95 -27.75 -4.00
CA GLN A 555 14.57 -28.89 -3.30
C GLN A 555 16.07 -28.72 -3.06
N ILE A 556 16.80 -28.04 -3.95
CA ILE A 556 18.23 -27.73 -3.77
C ILE A 556 18.48 -26.45 -2.95
N GLY A 557 17.42 -25.86 -2.37
CA GLY A 557 17.49 -24.70 -1.49
C GLY A 557 17.48 -23.34 -2.20
N ARG A 558 17.04 -23.29 -3.47
CA ARG A 558 16.96 -22.05 -4.26
C ARG A 558 15.51 -21.74 -4.59
N TYR A 559 14.97 -20.66 -4.02
CA TYR A 559 13.59 -20.25 -4.30
C TYR A 559 13.35 -20.16 -5.81
N ALA A 560 12.35 -20.91 -6.26
CA ALA A 560 11.68 -20.78 -7.53
C ALA A 560 10.18 -20.74 -7.28
N VAL A 561 9.46 -20.11 -8.21
CA VAL A 561 8.02 -19.94 -8.15
C VAL A 561 7.32 -21.26 -7.84
N ARG A 562 6.58 -21.30 -6.73
CA ARG A 562 5.80 -22.48 -6.34
C ARG A 562 4.55 -22.57 -7.19
N THR A 563 4.12 -23.80 -7.45
CA THR A 563 3.02 -24.07 -8.38
C THR A 563 2.01 -25.08 -7.83
N ARG A 564 0.77 -24.99 -8.32
CA ARG A 564 -0.32 -25.95 -8.10
C ARG A 564 -1.05 -26.19 -9.42
N PHE A 565 -1.22 -27.45 -9.82
CA PHE A 565 -2.03 -27.76 -11.00
C PHE A 565 -3.51 -27.55 -10.69
N CYS A 566 -4.25 -26.96 -11.62
CA CYS A 566 -5.68 -26.70 -11.49
C CYS A 566 -6.40 -26.85 -12.82
N GLU A 567 -7.71 -27.09 -12.75
CA GLU A 567 -8.61 -26.98 -13.90
C GLU A 567 -9.20 -25.58 -13.95
N VAL A 568 -9.30 -24.99 -15.14
CA VAL A 568 -9.76 -23.59 -15.25
C VAL A 568 -10.98 -23.47 -16.15
N PHE A 569 -11.95 -22.68 -15.71
CA PHE A 569 -13.04 -22.17 -16.53
C PHE A 569 -12.96 -20.64 -16.61
N VAL A 570 -13.23 -20.09 -17.79
CA VAL A 570 -13.27 -18.64 -18.04
C VAL A 570 -14.57 -18.29 -18.74
N ASN A 571 -15.56 -17.82 -17.97
CA ASN A 571 -16.85 -17.37 -18.48
C ASN A 571 -16.83 -15.86 -18.69
N THR A 572 -16.91 -15.44 -19.95
CA THR A 572 -16.99 -14.02 -20.32
C THR A 572 -18.29 -13.63 -21.02
N ASN A 573 -19.20 -14.58 -21.20
CA ASN A 573 -20.41 -14.40 -22.01
C ASN A 573 -21.62 -13.92 -21.17
N GLY A 574 -21.54 -14.08 -19.84
CA GLY A 574 -22.58 -13.69 -18.86
C GLY A 574 -23.81 -14.59 -18.82
N GLY A 575 -23.77 -15.72 -19.51
CA GLY A 575 -24.68 -16.85 -19.34
C GLY A 575 -24.23 -17.79 -18.22
N ALA A 576 -24.90 -18.93 -18.11
CA ALA A 576 -24.50 -19.97 -17.17
C ALA A 576 -23.11 -20.54 -17.54
N LEU A 577 -22.28 -20.76 -16.53
CA LEU A 577 -21.01 -21.49 -16.67
C LEU A 577 -21.28 -22.85 -17.29
N SER A 578 -20.63 -23.13 -18.40
CA SER A 578 -20.80 -24.34 -19.19
C SER A 578 -19.47 -25.00 -19.50
N TYR A 579 -19.53 -26.22 -20.05
CA TYR A 579 -18.32 -26.90 -20.51
C TYR A 579 -17.62 -26.18 -21.68
N ASN A 580 -18.29 -25.25 -22.37
CA ASN A 580 -17.65 -24.43 -23.41
C ASN A 580 -16.73 -23.36 -22.82
N ASP A 581 -16.89 -23.04 -21.53
CA ASP A 581 -16.05 -22.08 -20.82
C ASP A 581 -14.82 -22.76 -20.19
N TYR A 582 -14.73 -24.10 -20.28
CA TYR A 582 -13.58 -24.87 -19.81
C TYR A 582 -12.36 -24.62 -20.72
N VAL A 583 -11.25 -24.16 -20.13
CA VAL A 583 -10.02 -23.83 -20.86
C VAL A 583 -8.87 -24.82 -20.58
N GLY A 584 -9.13 -25.88 -19.79
CA GLY A 584 -8.20 -26.98 -19.55
C GLY A 584 -7.38 -26.85 -18.26
N VAL A 585 -6.34 -27.68 -18.17
CA VAL A 585 -5.39 -27.72 -17.03
C VAL A 585 -4.41 -26.55 -17.10
N TYR A 586 -4.21 -25.84 -15.99
CA TYR A 586 -3.25 -24.77 -15.82
C TYR A 586 -2.29 -25.08 -14.66
N SER A 587 -1.19 -24.33 -14.61
CA SER A 587 -0.36 -24.21 -13.42
C SER A 587 -0.67 -22.87 -12.77
N PHE A 588 -1.35 -22.90 -11.62
CA PHE A 588 -1.50 -21.74 -10.75
C PHE A 588 -0.17 -21.50 -10.04
N MET A 589 0.38 -20.30 -10.15
CA MET A 589 1.75 -20.04 -9.70
C MET A 589 1.93 -18.62 -9.16
N GLU A 590 2.93 -18.49 -8.29
CA GLU A 590 3.38 -17.20 -7.74
C GLU A 590 3.99 -16.30 -8.83
N LYS A 591 4.04 -15.01 -8.56
CA LYS A 591 4.79 -14.03 -9.36
C LYS A 591 6.14 -13.75 -8.71
N ILE A 592 7.20 -13.64 -9.50
CA ILE A 592 8.51 -13.19 -8.99
C ILE A 592 8.38 -11.73 -8.58
N LYS A 593 8.53 -11.46 -7.28
CA LYS A 593 8.53 -10.13 -6.67
C LYS A 593 9.34 -10.17 -5.37
N ARG A 594 9.69 -9.00 -4.84
CA ARG A 594 10.24 -8.89 -3.47
C ARG A 594 9.16 -9.28 -2.47
N ASP A 595 9.47 -10.29 -1.66
CA ASP A 595 8.64 -10.74 -0.54
C ASP A 595 9.45 -11.71 0.35
N LYS A 596 9.13 -11.78 1.65
CA LYS A 596 9.82 -12.65 2.63
C LYS A 596 9.75 -14.14 2.25
N ASN A 597 8.67 -14.57 1.58
CA ASN A 597 8.44 -15.93 1.12
C ASN A 597 8.80 -16.13 -0.36
N ARG A 598 9.36 -15.11 -1.03
CA ARG A 598 9.78 -15.12 -2.44
C ARG A 598 11.22 -14.63 -2.58
N VAL A 599 11.47 -13.53 -3.31
CA VAL A 599 12.80 -12.91 -3.40
C VAL A 599 13.01 -12.03 -2.17
N ASN A 600 13.59 -12.62 -1.13
CA ASN A 600 13.79 -11.96 0.15
C ASN A 600 15.04 -11.07 0.14
N ILE A 601 14.87 -9.81 -0.30
CA ILE A 601 15.91 -8.77 -0.30
C ILE A 601 15.40 -7.51 0.39
N THR A 602 16.32 -6.72 0.95
CA THR A 602 15.97 -5.45 1.59
C THR A 602 15.50 -4.42 0.56
N ARG A 603 14.38 -3.73 0.78
CA ARG A 603 13.91 -2.66 -0.12
C ARG A 603 14.90 -1.47 -0.10
N ILE A 604 15.07 -0.80 -1.23
CA ILE A 604 15.85 0.44 -1.34
C ILE A 604 14.93 1.65 -1.56
N SER A 605 15.20 2.75 -0.87
CA SER A 605 14.47 4.02 -1.01
C SER A 605 15.17 4.97 -1.99
N PRO A 606 14.46 5.90 -2.67
CA PRO A 606 15.10 6.94 -3.49
C PRO A 606 16.18 7.78 -2.75
N GLU A 607 16.06 7.90 -1.43
CA GLU A 607 16.94 8.65 -0.53
C GLU A 607 18.24 7.89 -0.20
N ASP A 608 18.24 6.56 -0.39
CA ASP A 608 19.38 5.67 -0.15
C ASP A 608 20.45 5.90 -1.23
N THR A 609 21.26 6.92 -0.99
CA THR A 609 22.21 7.46 -1.98
C THR A 609 23.68 7.30 -1.59
N ALA A 610 23.95 6.60 -0.50
CA ALA A 610 25.28 6.30 0.01
C ALA A 610 25.38 4.86 0.52
N GLU A 611 26.60 4.34 0.64
CA GLU A 611 26.83 3.04 1.25
C GLU A 611 26.62 3.11 2.77
N PRO A 612 26.10 2.03 3.41
CA PRO A 612 25.82 0.72 2.81
C PRO A 612 24.48 0.61 2.06
N GLU A 613 23.52 1.52 2.24
CA GLU A 613 22.15 1.35 1.76
C GLU A 613 22.03 1.24 0.24
N LEU A 614 22.83 2.04 -0.47
CA LEU A 614 22.95 2.08 -1.94
C LEU A 614 23.33 0.72 -2.56
N THR A 615 23.92 -0.18 -1.77
CA THR A 615 24.58 -1.38 -2.29
C THR A 615 23.63 -2.50 -2.69
N GLY A 616 22.33 -2.42 -2.40
CA GLY A 616 21.40 -3.49 -2.75
C GLY A 616 19.94 -3.10 -2.60
N GLY A 617 19.07 -4.08 -2.81
CA GLY A 617 17.63 -3.92 -2.90
C GLY A 617 17.10 -3.89 -4.33
N TYR A 618 17.85 -4.50 -5.24
CA TYR A 618 17.52 -4.51 -6.66
C TYR A 618 17.25 -5.92 -7.16
N ILE A 619 16.11 -6.10 -7.83
CA ILE A 619 15.79 -7.26 -8.66
C ILE A 619 15.85 -6.82 -10.12
N PHE A 620 16.51 -7.65 -10.92
CA PHE A 620 16.77 -7.40 -12.32
C PHE A 620 16.25 -8.53 -13.19
N LYS A 621 16.10 -8.24 -14.47
CA LYS A 621 15.93 -9.27 -15.49
C LYS A 621 16.82 -9.05 -16.71
N ILE A 622 17.29 -10.14 -17.29
CA ILE A 622 17.82 -10.18 -18.66
C ILE A 622 16.69 -10.71 -19.53
N ASP A 623 15.88 -9.79 -20.04
CA ASP A 623 14.74 -10.10 -20.90
C ASP A 623 14.32 -8.84 -21.69
N ARG A 624 13.19 -8.94 -22.40
CA ARG A 624 12.48 -7.83 -23.02
C ARG A 624 12.09 -6.79 -21.96
N ALA A 625 12.15 -5.52 -22.34
CA ALA A 625 11.67 -4.43 -21.51
C ALA A 625 10.14 -4.52 -21.34
N ASP A 626 9.66 -4.15 -20.16
CA ASP A 626 8.22 -3.93 -19.97
C ASP A 626 7.79 -2.65 -20.73
N PRO A 627 6.49 -2.48 -21.04
CA PRO A 627 6.01 -1.27 -21.68
C PRO A 627 6.40 -0.02 -20.87
N GLY A 628 7.12 0.91 -21.51
CA GLY A 628 7.63 2.13 -20.87
C GLY A 628 9.10 2.05 -20.42
N ASP A 629 9.63 0.85 -20.25
CA ASP A 629 11.00 0.62 -19.78
C ASP A 629 12.00 0.58 -20.93
N SER A 630 13.24 0.98 -20.64
CA SER A 630 14.38 0.92 -21.57
C SER A 630 15.52 0.06 -21.03
N GLY A 631 15.64 -0.04 -19.70
CA GLY A 631 16.72 -0.67 -18.97
C GLY A 631 18.06 0.02 -19.17
N PHE A 632 19.13 -0.75 -19.04
CA PHE A 632 20.49 -0.25 -19.19
C PHE A 632 21.45 -1.31 -19.73
N SER A 633 22.65 -0.85 -20.10
CA SER A 633 23.76 -1.72 -20.47
C SER A 633 24.94 -1.50 -19.53
N ALA A 634 25.47 -2.58 -18.97
CA ALA A 634 26.66 -2.59 -18.13
C ALA A 634 27.33 -3.97 -18.16
N GLY A 635 28.66 -4.02 -18.05
CA GLY A 635 29.41 -5.27 -18.03
C GLY A 635 29.16 -6.15 -19.25
N SER A 636 29.03 -5.56 -20.45
CA SER A 636 28.68 -6.27 -21.70
C SER A 636 27.31 -6.99 -21.67
N GLN A 637 26.39 -6.57 -20.81
CA GLN A 637 25.06 -7.15 -20.66
C GLN A 637 23.99 -6.06 -20.76
N SER A 638 22.87 -6.36 -21.42
CA SER A 638 21.65 -5.55 -21.32
C SER A 638 20.79 -6.08 -20.18
N VAL A 639 20.37 -5.19 -19.30
CA VAL A 639 19.65 -5.48 -18.05
C VAL A 639 18.43 -4.59 -17.94
N LYS A 640 17.32 -5.11 -17.43
CA LYS A 640 16.12 -4.35 -17.08
C LYS A 640 15.92 -4.34 -15.57
N TRP A 641 15.38 -3.24 -15.07
CA TRP A 641 14.91 -3.14 -13.70
C TRP A 641 13.62 -3.95 -13.57
N LEU A 642 13.52 -4.78 -12.54
CA LEU A 642 12.23 -5.40 -12.17
C LEU A 642 11.67 -4.67 -10.96
N GLU A 643 12.49 -4.54 -9.92
CA GLU A 643 12.20 -3.81 -8.69
C GLU A 643 13.47 -3.16 -8.11
N PRO A 644 13.46 -1.87 -7.75
CA PRO A 644 12.43 -0.87 -8.04
C PRO A 644 12.15 -0.71 -9.55
N LYS A 645 11.04 -0.05 -9.91
CA LYS A 645 10.75 0.26 -11.31
C LYS A 645 11.71 1.31 -11.86
N GLU A 646 11.90 1.31 -13.18
CA GLU A 646 12.94 2.14 -13.82
C GLU A 646 12.77 3.64 -13.54
N ASP A 647 11.53 4.11 -13.42
CA ASP A 647 11.17 5.48 -13.08
C ASP A 647 11.37 5.84 -11.60
N GLU A 648 11.50 4.85 -10.72
CA GLU A 648 11.82 5.01 -9.30
C GLU A 648 13.33 5.05 -9.02
N ILE A 649 14.15 4.63 -9.99
CA ILE A 649 15.61 4.55 -9.82
C ILE A 649 16.27 5.93 -9.94
N THR A 650 17.02 6.32 -8.90
CA THR A 650 17.79 7.57 -8.95
C THR A 650 19.07 7.45 -9.77
N SER A 651 19.62 8.59 -10.23
CA SER A 651 20.87 8.60 -10.98
C SER A 651 22.06 8.04 -10.19
N LYS A 652 22.07 8.20 -8.85
CA LYS A 652 23.12 7.64 -7.99
C LYS A 652 23.03 6.11 -7.89
N GLN A 653 21.82 5.57 -7.73
CA GLN A 653 21.57 4.12 -7.72
C GLN A 653 21.93 3.49 -9.05
N SER A 654 21.47 4.07 -10.17
CA SER A 654 21.84 3.63 -11.51
C SER A 654 23.36 3.67 -11.74
N GLY A 655 24.03 4.74 -11.28
CA GLY A 655 25.48 4.88 -11.33
C GLY A 655 26.23 3.79 -10.56
N TYR A 656 25.79 3.49 -9.33
CA TYR A 656 26.33 2.41 -8.51
C TYR A 656 26.21 1.05 -9.21
N VAL A 657 25.00 0.67 -9.63
CA VAL A 657 24.73 -0.64 -10.25
C VAL A 657 25.55 -0.84 -11.52
N ARG A 658 25.60 0.18 -12.39
CA ARG A 658 26.44 0.13 -13.61
C ARG A 658 27.91 -0.03 -13.28
N GLY A 659 28.41 0.72 -12.30
CA GLY A 659 29.79 0.61 -11.81
C GLY A 659 30.11 -0.79 -11.26
N TYR A 660 29.19 -1.36 -10.46
CA TYR A 660 29.32 -2.70 -9.90
C TYR A 660 29.37 -3.76 -11.00
N PHE A 661 28.44 -3.74 -11.97
CA PHE A 661 28.42 -4.72 -13.06
C PHE A 661 29.64 -4.60 -13.99
N ASN A 662 30.16 -3.40 -14.23
CA ASN A 662 31.39 -3.23 -14.99
C ASN A 662 32.60 -3.85 -14.27
N LYS A 663 32.73 -3.61 -12.96
CA LYS A 663 33.81 -4.22 -12.14
C LYS A 663 33.65 -5.73 -12.04
N MET A 664 32.43 -6.22 -11.81
CA MET A 664 32.10 -7.64 -11.81
C MET A 664 32.55 -8.29 -13.12
N TYR A 665 32.09 -7.78 -14.26
CA TYR A 665 32.41 -8.33 -15.58
C TYR A 665 33.92 -8.45 -15.83
N SER A 666 34.71 -7.44 -15.47
CA SER A 666 36.16 -7.46 -15.62
C SER A 666 36.86 -8.49 -14.72
N ASN A 667 36.22 -8.95 -13.65
CA ASN A 667 36.78 -9.91 -12.69
C ASN A 667 36.18 -11.32 -12.78
N LEU A 668 35.14 -11.56 -13.59
CA LEU A 668 34.49 -12.88 -13.69
C LEU A 668 35.42 -14.01 -14.13
N ASN A 669 36.44 -13.72 -14.95
CA ASN A 669 37.46 -14.70 -15.35
C ASN A 669 38.70 -14.71 -14.45
N HIS A 670 38.77 -13.83 -13.44
CA HIS A 670 39.91 -13.74 -12.55
C HIS A 670 39.88 -14.92 -11.56
N PRO A 671 40.99 -15.68 -11.39
CA PRO A 671 41.00 -16.92 -10.62
C PRO A 671 40.36 -16.85 -9.24
N THR A 672 40.58 -15.73 -8.52
CA THR A 672 40.11 -15.55 -7.14
C THR A 672 39.08 -14.44 -6.91
N LYS A 673 38.91 -13.48 -7.85
CA LYS A 673 38.14 -12.25 -7.58
C LYS A 673 36.68 -12.34 -8.00
N TYR A 674 36.31 -13.32 -8.81
CA TYR A 674 34.92 -13.45 -9.26
C TYR A 674 33.95 -13.59 -8.07
N ALA A 675 34.37 -14.33 -7.03
CA ALA A 675 33.61 -14.56 -5.81
C ALA A 675 33.45 -13.32 -4.91
N ASP A 676 34.13 -12.22 -5.20
CA ASP A 676 33.90 -10.93 -4.52
C ASP A 676 32.63 -10.24 -5.04
N TYR A 677 32.18 -10.62 -6.24
CA TYR A 677 31.08 -9.95 -6.96
C TYR A 677 29.84 -10.81 -7.15
N ILE A 678 29.99 -12.14 -7.17
CA ILE A 678 28.88 -13.07 -7.38
C ILE A 678 28.77 -14.06 -6.23
N ASP A 679 27.57 -14.56 -5.94
CA ASP A 679 27.42 -15.79 -5.16
C ASP A 679 27.67 -17.00 -6.08
N PRO A 680 28.82 -17.70 -5.95
CA PRO A 680 29.21 -18.72 -6.93
C PRO A 680 28.22 -19.89 -7.00
N LEU A 681 27.63 -20.28 -5.87
CA LEU A 681 26.69 -21.41 -5.82
C LEU A 681 25.39 -21.07 -6.56
N SER A 682 24.82 -19.87 -6.41
CA SER A 682 23.59 -19.49 -7.13
C SER A 682 23.81 -19.50 -8.64
N TRP A 683 25.00 -19.09 -9.09
CA TRP A 683 25.38 -19.12 -10.50
C TRP A 683 25.55 -20.55 -11.02
N VAL A 684 26.18 -21.43 -10.23
CA VAL A 684 26.30 -22.85 -10.56
C VAL A 684 24.92 -23.50 -10.63
N ASP A 685 24.07 -23.32 -9.62
CA ASP A 685 22.73 -23.91 -9.55
C ASP A 685 21.85 -23.44 -10.73
N HIS A 686 21.85 -22.13 -11.03
CA HIS A 686 21.12 -21.56 -12.18
C HIS A 686 21.62 -22.12 -13.50
N HIS A 687 22.94 -22.17 -13.71
CA HIS A 687 23.51 -22.72 -14.94
C HIS A 687 23.16 -24.20 -15.08
N MET A 688 23.33 -24.97 -14.01
CA MET A 688 23.09 -26.41 -13.99
C MET A 688 21.66 -26.76 -14.32
N LEU A 689 20.66 -26.09 -13.74
CA LEU A 689 19.24 -26.32 -14.06
C LEU A 689 18.91 -26.00 -15.52
N ASN A 690 19.46 -24.90 -16.06
CA ASN A 690 19.26 -24.55 -17.48
C ASN A 690 19.98 -25.53 -18.43
N GLU A 691 21.19 -25.96 -18.08
CA GLU A 691 22.01 -26.84 -18.90
C GLU A 691 21.50 -28.28 -18.87
N PHE A 692 21.07 -28.76 -17.70
CA PHE A 692 20.44 -30.08 -17.49
C PHE A 692 19.19 -30.24 -18.37
N THR A 693 18.43 -29.16 -18.55
CA THR A 693 17.16 -29.17 -19.28
C THR A 693 17.31 -28.72 -20.74
N LYS A 694 18.49 -28.23 -21.12
CA LYS A 694 18.75 -27.61 -22.44
C LYS A 694 17.85 -26.43 -22.73
N ASN A 695 17.70 -25.52 -21.76
CA ASN A 695 16.99 -24.27 -21.97
C ASN A 695 17.75 -23.40 -22.99
N PRO A 696 17.20 -23.16 -24.20
CA PRO A 696 17.88 -22.38 -25.22
C PRO A 696 17.99 -20.90 -24.87
N ASP A 697 17.10 -20.41 -23.99
CA ASP A 697 16.98 -18.99 -23.65
C ASP A 697 17.58 -18.67 -22.27
N GLY A 698 17.56 -19.59 -21.29
CA GLY A 698 17.84 -19.29 -19.87
C GLY A 698 19.26 -18.87 -19.46
N LEU A 699 20.21 -18.79 -20.39
CA LEU A 699 21.55 -18.17 -20.19
C LEU A 699 21.74 -16.90 -21.02
N ARG A 700 20.69 -16.42 -21.71
CA ARG A 700 20.68 -15.26 -22.62
C ARG A 700 19.51 -14.31 -22.39
N LEU A 701 18.35 -14.85 -22.04
CA LEU A 701 17.04 -14.23 -21.86
C LEU A 701 16.29 -14.97 -20.75
N SER A 702 15.05 -14.57 -20.44
CA SER A 702 14.18 -15.21 -19.44
C SER A 702 14.87 -15.43 -18.08
N THR A 703 15.73 -14.50 -17.68
CA THR A 703 16.59 -14.68 -16.50
C THR A 703 16.32 -13.58 -15.48
N TYR A 704 16.09 -13.98 -14.24
CA TYR A 704 16.05 -13.08 -13.08
C TYR A 704 17.30 -13.24 -12.24
N PHE A 705 17.71 -12.14 -11.62
CA PHE A 705 18.83 -12.10 -10.68
C PHE A 705 18.65 -10.89 -9.78
N PHE A 706 19.32 -10.87 -8.63
CA PHE A 706 19.18 -9.79 -7.67
C PHE A 706 20.50 -9.44 -7.01
N LYS A 707 20.52 -8.27 -6.38
CA LYS A 707 21.61 -7.83 -5.52
C LYS A 707 21.02 -7.27 -4.23
N ASP A 708 21.22 -7.99 -3.15
CA ASP A 708 20.82 -7.57 -1.82
C ASP A 708 21.91 -6.72 -1.14
N ARG A 709 21.52 -5.96 -0.11
CA ARG A 709 22.36 -4.97 0.56
C ARG A 709 23.59 -5.63 1.17
N ASN A 710 24.77 -5.09 0.86
CA ASN A 710 26.08 -5.65 1.21
C ASN A 710 26.34 -7.09 0.73
N LYS A 711 25.47 -7.66 -0.09
CA LYS A 711 25.63 -9.01 -0.67
C LYS A 711 26.10 -8.95 -2.12
N ARG A 712 26.47 -10.12 -2.63
CA ARG A 712 26.94 -10.33 -3.99
C ARG A 712 25.75 -10.52 -4.94
N VAL A 713 26.00 -10.49 -6.25
CA VAL A 713 24.95 -10.77 -7.24
C VAL A 713 24.61 -12.26 -7.22
N GLU A 714 23.32 -12.56 -7.08
CA GLU A 714 22.79 -13.92 -7.09
C GLU A 714 21.90 -14.13 -8.31
N TYR A 715 22.09 -15.26 -9.02
CA TYR A 715 21.15 -15.66 -10.07
C TYR A 715 19.94 -16.36 -9.47
N GLY A 716 18.81 -16.19 -10.14
CA GLY A 716 17.52 -16.72 -9.75
C GLY A 716 16.55 -15.63 -9.28
N PRO A 717 15.27 -15.97 -9.10
CA PRO A 717 14.66 -17.29 -9.31
C PRO A 717 14.73 -17.78 -10.77
N VAL A 718 14.87 -19.10 -10.97
CA VAL A 718 14.86 -19.68 -12.32
C VAL A 718 13.49 -19.50 -12.99
N TRP A 719 13.45 -19.32 -14.31
CA TRP A 719 12.22 -19.01 -15.03
C TRP A 719 12.20 -19.55 -16.48
N ASP A 720 10.99 -19.82 -17.00
CA ASP A 720 10.70 -20.10 -18.42
C ASP A 720 11.38 -21.35 -19.00
N PHE A 721 11.00 -22.51 -18.47
CA PHE A 721 11.47 -23.85 -18.86
C PHE A 721 10.49 -24.58 -19.78
N ASP A 722 9.53 -23.89 -20.38
CA ASP A 722 8.54 -24.53 -21.27
C ASP A 722 9.20 -25.10 -22.53
N ARG A 723 10.24 -24.42 -23.04
CA ARG A 723 11.08 -24.85 -24.16
C ARG A 723 12.30 -25.65 -23.73
N THR A 724 12.09 -26.82 -23.13
CA THR A 724 13.19 -27.67 -22.64
C THR A 724 12.94 -29.14 -22.92
N MET A 725 13.97 -29.98 -22.69
CA MET A 725 13.87 -31.45 -22.66
C MET A 725 13.32 -32.05 -23.96
N GLY A 726 13.88 -31.66 -25.10
CA GLY A 726 13.62 -32.33 -26.39
C GLY A 726 12.34 -31.88 -27.10
N CYS A 727 11.72 -30.75 -26.74
CA CYS A 727 10.61 -30.22 -27.53
C CYS A 727 11.11 -29.61 -28.86
N ASP A 728 10.52 -30.04 -29.97
CA ASP A 728 10.94 -29.63 -31.33
C ASP A 728 9.83 -28.86 -32.09
N ASP A 729 9.27 -27.84 -31.44
CA ASP A 729 8.32 -26.94 -32.12
C ASP A 729 9.03 -25.79 -32.85
N ASP A 730 10.26 -25.44 -32.44
CA ASP A 730 11.05 -24.36 -33.03
C ASP A 730 12.53 -24.74 -33.31
N GLY A 731 12.89 -26.03 -33.16
CA GLY A 731 14.25 -26.55 -33.39
C GLY A 731 15.26 -26.28 -32.27
N ARG A 732 15.02 -25.32 -31.37
CA ARG A 732 16.07 -24.81 -30.46
C ARG A 732 16.35 -25.73 -29.26
N ALA A 733 15.37 -26.54 -28.88
CA ALA A 733 15.48 -27.53 -27.79
C ALA A 733 15.41 -28.98 -28.29
N ALA A 734 15.53 -29.21 -29.60
CA ALA A 734 15.34 -30.52 -30.23
C ALA A 734 16.43 -31.55 -29.88
N ASN A 735 17.68 -31.10 -29.64
CA ASN A 735 18.78 -31.97 -29.25
C ASN A 735 18.99 -31.92 -27.73
N PRO A 736 18.56 -32.94 -26.96
CA PRO A 736 18.77 -32.98 -25.52
C PRO A 736 20.20 -33.40 -25.11
N VAL A 737 21.05 -33.79 -26.06
CA VAL A 737 22.37 -34.41 -25.80
C VAL A 737 23.52 -33.41 -25.95
N GLY A 738 24.56 -33.58 -25.14
CA GLY A 738 25.82 -32.80 -25.22
C GLY A 738 25.85 -31.65 -24.22
N TRP A 739 26.59 -30.58 -24.51
CA TRP A 739 26.58 -29.31 -23.76
C TRP A 739 25.98 -28.21 -24.64
N SER A 740 25.18 -27.30 -24.08
CA SER A 740 24.64 -26.18 -24.83
C SER A 740 25.74 -25.15 -25.13
N GLY A 741 25.62 -24.42 -26.22
CA GLY A 741 26.50 -23.28 -26.52
C GLY A 741 26.09 -21.98 -25.80
N SER A 742 24.98 -21.98 -25.05
CA SER A 742 24.36 -20.77 -24.51
C SER A 742 25.19 -20.11 -23.41
N TYR A 743 26.11 -20.83 -22.78
CA TYR A 743 27.06 -20.25 -21.83
C TYR A 743 28.09 -19.30 -22.47
N ARG A 744 28.14 -19.19 -23.81
CA ARG A 744 29.06 -18.28 -24.53
C ARG A 744 28.57 -16.83 -24.59
N PHE A 745 27.41 -16.52 -24.03
CA PHE A 745 26.82 -15.18 -24.06
C PHE A 745 27.09 -14.40 -22.77
N GLY A 746 27.20 -13.08 -22.90
CA GLY A 746 27.25 -12.15 -21.76
C GLY A 746 28.27 -12.54 -20.69
N TRP A 747 27.84 -12.50 -19.43
CA TRP A 747 28.67 -12.83 -18.26
C TRP A 747 29.12 -14.30 -18.21
N TRP A 748 28.31 -15.23 -18.72
CA TRP A 748 28.63 -16.65 -18.71
C TRP A 748 29.92 -16.98 -19.46
N SER A 749 30.16 -16.27 -20.57
CA SER A 749 31.38 -16.43 -21.39
C SER A 749 32.67 -16.21 -20.59
N ARG A 750 32.61 -15.35 -19.57
CA ARG A 750 33.74 -15.01 -18.70
C ARG A 750 33.87 -16.00 -17.54
N VAL A 751 32.79 -16.22 -16.80
CA VAL A 751 32.83 -17.04 -15.58
C VAL A 751 33.11 -18.50 -15.88
N MET A 752 32.62 -19.03 -17.00
CA MET A 752 32.95 -20.39 -17.45
C MET A 752 34.40 -20.52 -17.94
N GLY A 753 35.11 -19.40 -18.13
CA GLY A 753 36.55 -19.40 -18.33
C GLY A 753 37.35 -19.62 -17.04
N ASN A 754 36.72 -19.45 -15.87
CA ASN A 754 37.37 -19.56 -14.56
C ASN A 754 37.50 -21.04 -14.12
N LYS A 755 38.71 -21.45 -13.76
CA LYS A 755 39.00 -22.83 -13.32
C LYS A 755 38.34 -23.18 -11.99
N ALA A 756 38.42 -22.29 -10.99
CA ALA A 756 37.83 -22.51 -9.67
C ALA A 756 36.29 -22.59 -9.75
N PHE A 757 35.66 -21.79 -10.61
CA PHE A 757 34.21 -21.88 -10.83
C PHE A 757 33.81 -23.24 -11.43
N LYS A 758 34.59 -23.77 -12.39
CA LYS A 758 34.35 -25.11 -12.97
C LYS A 758 34.56 -26.25 -11.96
N GLU A 759 35.55 -26.12 -11.08
CA GLU A 759 35.77 -27.08 -10.00
C GLU A 759 34.58 -27.10 -9.03
N LEU A 760 34.10 -25.91 -8.63
CA LEU A 760 32.88 -25.77 -7.83
C LEU A 760 31.66 -26.37 -8.54
N TYR A 761 31.51 -26.10 -9.84
CA TYR A 761 30.44 -26.67 -10.65
C TYR A 761 30.46 -28.21 -10.61
N ALA A 762 31.62 -28.83 -10.80
CA ALA A 762 31.76 -30.28 -10.78
C ALA A 762 31.44 -30.88 -9.41
N GLN A 763 31.88 -30.22 -8.33
CA GLN A 763 31.57 -30.62 -6.95
C GLN A 763 30.06 -30.55 -6.69
N ARG A 764 29.45 -29.39 -6.97
CA ARG A 764 28.02 -29.16 -6.77
C ARG A 764 27.16 -30.12 -7.59
N TRP A 765 27.53 -30.40 -8.85
CA TRP A 765 26.86 -31.42 -9.66
C TRP A 765 26.94 -32.81 -9.02
N GLY A 766 28.09 -33.16 -8.43
CA GLY A 766 28.27 -34.40 -7.67
C GLY A 766 27.35 -34.50 -6.45
N GLU A 767 27.15 -33.39 -5.74
CA GLU A 767 26.27 -33.31 -4.56
C GLU A 767 24.80 -33.51 -4.90
N VAL A 768 24.29 -32.87 -5.97
CA VAL A 768 22.85 -32.85 -6.25
C VAL A 768 22.37 -34.02 -7.12
N ARG A 769 23.30 -34.78 -7.73
CA ARG A 769 22.97 -35.91 -8.62
C ARG A 769 23.00 -37.27 -7.92
N GLY A 770 23.66 -37.35 -6.77
CA GLY A 770 23.78 -38.56 -5.94
C GLY A 770 22.59 -38.64 -5.01
#